data_AF-A0A087G919-F1
#
_entry.id   AF-A0A087G919-F1
#
_cell.length_a   1.000
_cell.length_b   1.000
_cell.length_c   1.000
_cell.angle_alpha   90.00
_cell.angle_beta   90.00
_cell.angle_gamma   90.00
#
_symmetry.space_group_name_H-M   'P 1'
#
loop_
_entity.id
_entity.type
_entity.pdbx_description
1 polymer ?
#
loop_
_entity_poly.entity_id
_entity_poly.type
_entity_poly.pdbx_seq_one_letter_code
_entity_poly.pdbx_strand_id
1 'polypeptide(L)'
;MASSSGIKRLHVFTSFHGQDVRRGFLSHLHSHFESKGITTFNDQEIERGHSIAPELVSAIRESRVLLVLLSKNYASSGWCLDELVEIMKCKEDLGQPVMTIFYQVDPSSVRKQKGDFGSAFMKTCQGKAEEVKLRWIKALTDVANIEGEHSLNWSNEAEMIKKIATDVSNKLNVTPSRDFVDGMVGLEAHLTNLNTFLRLECDDVVKMIGIWGPAGIEELEVLAKEPSWFGPGSRIIVATEDINILRAHDINDIYNVDFPSENEAIEILCLSAFKGASVQDGFEELAKKVAGFCSSLPLALDVVGKSLRGQSKNEWERQLSKLETSLDGSIENALKVGYKRLSTKDQALFLHIACFFFFCEDVDHLTNMLADCDLDVGNGLKTLADKSLVHISYCRGIVMHSLLQKLGRQIVVKQSDDPGKRQFLVDPKEIRHVLAAETGTDSLIEDLEYLPSLRLLDWNSYPRKSLPASFQPERLVELNMQFSNLEKLWDEIHPLASLKKIDLDYSYRLKEIPDLSNATNLETLSLSHCSSLVELPYSIKNLHKLKKLKMRSCEKLRVIPTNINLASLKVVDMRYCSQLGIFPDISSNIKILSARDTKIKDIPASVVGRWSRCRTLKIGSKSLERLTHIPVSVTSLDLINSDIKRIPDCIIDLPHLVDLIVENCTKLVSIPALPPSLKSLNANNCVSLKTVHCSFHSPINVLTFYNCLKLDEEARRGIIQQSVHGYLCLPAKEVPAEFTHKATGKSITIPLAPGGEATFSAPSRFKACVLLSPVENCRFISIICHLNSKEGVKINSFFSNPRLGDLSPLSEHLFIFGGDLVSQRDRGHEVDVATSEITFEFSCSYFDDKIIECGVQILTEDAKGSSNTSQVDYFNTERSSSEVENFETESNSSYLSDDLVEAYLTIGEDIIISKHTSRWSWLEKLGLKKKKKIEKTWHIANFIIAALDSKT
;
A
#
# COMPACT_ATOMS: atom_id res chain seq x y z
N MET A 1 31.91 48.02 -6.55
CA MET A 1 30.63 48.63 -6.95
C MET A 1 29.77 47.57 -7.63
N ALA A 2 28.74 47.11 -6.94
CA ALA A 2 27.51 46.55 -7.49
C ALA A 2 26.46 46.79 -6.40
N SER A 3 25.60 47.78 -6.61
CA SER A 3 24.59 48.21 -5.66
C SER A 3 23.53 47.13 -5.51
N SER A 4 23.34 46.63 -4.29
CA SER A 4 22.13 45.94 -3.88
C SER A 4 20.95 46.91 -4.03
N SER A 5 20.18 46.75 -5.09
CA SER A 5 18.92 47.46 -5.28
C SER A 5 17.81 46.72 -4.54
N GLY A 6 17.25 47.35 -3.49
CA GLY A 6 15.80 47.23 -3.22
C GLY A 6 15.31 46.50 -1.97
N ILE A 7 16.09 46.33 -0.88
CA ILE A 7 15.49 45.84 0.37
C ILE A 7 14.95 47.02 1.17
N LYS A 8 13.65 47.31 0.98
CA LYS A 8 12.87 48.19 1.86
C LYS A 8 12.80 47.57 3.26
N ARG A 9 13.40 48.23 4.26
CA ARG A 9 13.62 47.70 5.62
C ARG A 9 12.38 47.69 6.51
N LEU A 10 11.37 48.51 6.17
CA LEU A 10 10.15 48.72 6.96
C LEU A 10 8.92 48.31 6.13
N HIS A 11 7.98 47.57 6.75
CA HIS A 11 6.73 47.21 6.07
C HIS A 11 5.78 48.40 5.97
N VAL A 12 5.58 49.14 7.06
CA VAL A 12 4.60 50.23 7.11
C VAL A 12 5.16 51.47 7.81
N PHE A 13 4.95 52.65 7.20
CA PHE A 13 5.08 53.94 7.89
C PHE A 13 3.70 54.45 8.28
N THR A 14 3.53 54.89 9.52
CA THR A 14 2.27 55.50 9.99
C THR A 14 2.47 56.99 10.25
N SER A 15 1.71 57.84 9.56
CA SER A 15 1.64 59.29 9.74
C SER A 15 0.43 59.66 10.60
N PHE A 16 0.63 60.34 11.72
CA PHE A 16 -0.44 60.56 12.71
C PHE A 16 -0.20 61.77 13.62
N HIS A 17 -1.27 62.28 14.24
CA HIS A 17 -1.17 63.27 15.31
C HIS A 17 -0.89 62.59 16.66
N GLY A 18 0.33 62.76 17.19
CA GLY A 18 0.78 62.04 18.39
C GLY A 18 -0.16 62.16 19.60
N GLN A 19 -0.70 63.34 19.88
CA GLN A 19 -1.54 63.56 21.07
C GLN A 19 -2.93 62.90 20.95
N ASP A 20 -3.43 62.68 19.74
CA ASP A 20 -4.81 62.22 19.53
C ASP A 20 -4.91 60.69 19.58
N VAL A 21 -3.93 59.98 18.98
CA VAL A 21 -4.10 58.55 18.66
C VAL A 21 -2.99 57.65 19.20
N ARG A 22 -1.84 58.19 19.64
CA ARG A 22 -0.65 57.39 20.00
C ARG A 22 -0.91 56.36 21.11
N ARG A 23 -1.65 56.75 22.15
CA ARG A 23 -1.93 55.88 23.32
C ARG A 23 -3.18 55.01 23.20
N GLY A 24 -3.97 55.20 22.14
CA GLY A 24 -5.25 54.52 21.95
C GLY A 24 -5.25 53.72 20.66
N PHE A 25 -5.96 54.22 19.65
CA PHE A 25 -6.13 53.55 18.37
C PHE A 25 -4.81 53.07 17.73
N LEU A 26 -3.77 53.92 17.73
CA LEU A 26 -2.50 53.57 17.07
C LEU A 26 -1.75 52.46 17.80
N SER A 27 -1.73 52.45 19.14
CA SER A 27 -1.07 51.39 19.91
C SER A 27 -1.74 50.03 19.71
N HIS A 28 -3.07 49.99 19.61
CA HIS A 28 -3.78 48.74 19.30
C HIS A 28 -3.53 48.28 17.86
N LEU A 29 -3.45 49.22 16.92
CA LEU A 29 -3.12 48.92 15.52
C LEU A 29 -1.69 48.37 15.38
N HIS A 30 -0.70 48.99 16.04
CA HIS A 30 0.69 48.52 16.04
C HIS A 30 0.81 47.14 16.68
N SER A 31 0.18 46.91 17.83
CA SER A 31 0.16 45.59 18.47
C SER A 31 -0.46 44.51 17.57
N HIS A 32 -1.53 44.85 16.83
CA HIS A 32 -2.13 43.92 15.87
C HIS A 32 -1.24 43.69 14.63
N PHE A 33 -0.52 44.71 14.16
CA PHE A 33 0.49 44.54 13.11
C PHE A 33 1.63 43.62 13.56
N GLU A 34 2.15 43.80 14.78
CA GLU A 34 3.16 42.92 15.37
C GLU A 34 2.68 41.47 15.43
N SER A 35 1.42 41.24 15.84
CA SER A 35 0.81 39.89 15.86
C SER A 35 0.72 39.23 14.48
N LYS A 36 0.82 40.01 13.40
CA LYS A 36 0.82 39.55 12.01
C LYS A 36 2.21 39.61 11.35
N GLY A 37 3.28 39.88 12.11
CA GLY A 37 4.64 39.99 11.58
C GLY A 37 4.88 41.22 10.69
N ILE A 38 4.04 42.25 10.80
CA ILE A 38 4.17 43.50 10.06
C ILE A 38 5.01 44.48 10.88
N THR A 39 6.18 44.88 10.37
CA THR A 39 7.07 45.83 11.04
C THR A 39 6.69 47.27 10.70
N THR A 40 6.44 48.06 11.74
CA THR A 40 6.14 49.49 11.62
C THR A 40 7.35 50.33 12.02
N PHE A 41 7.45 51.54 11.49
CA PHE A 41 8.41 52.52 11.99
C PHE A 41 7.95 53.08 13.35
N ASN A 42 8.79 52.95 14.38
CA ASN A 42 8.55 53.50 15.71
C ASN A 42 9.40 54.77 15.91
N ASP A 43 8.73 55.92 16.00
CA ASP A 43 9.39 57.22 16.18
C ASP A 43 10.07 57.37 17.56
N GLN A 44 9.77 56.49 18.52
CA GLN A 44 10.39 56.46 19.84
C GLN A 44 11.73 55.71 19.86
N GLU A 45 12.07 54.97 18.81
CA GLU A 45 13.30 54.18 18.69
C GLU A 45 14.43 54.92 17.95
N ILE A 46 14.19 56.18 17.56
CA ILE A 46 15.21 57.06 16.98
C ILE A 46 16.37 57.26 17.96
N GLU A 47 17.61 56.99 17.52
CA GLU A 47 18.81 57.13 18.35
C GLU A 47 19.00 58.57 18.84
N ARG A 48 19.18 58.73 20.16
CA ARG A 48 19.43 60.03 20.78
C ARG A 48 20.72 60.64 20.24
N GLY A 49 20.61 61.77 19.55
CA GLY A 49 21.75 62.51 18.98
C GLY A 49 21.59 62.86 17.49
N HIS A 50 20.64 62.26 16.79
CA HIS A 50 20.35 62.53 15.39
C HIS A 50 19.24 63.59 15.18
N SER A 51 19.22 64.20 14.00
CA SER A 51 18.13 65.09 13.59
C SER A 51 16.92 64.24 13.16
N ILE A 52 15.77 64.48 13.78
CA ILE A 52 14.55 63.70 13.58
C ILE A 52 14.01 63.81 12.14
N ALA A 53 14.15 64.98 11.50
CA ALA A 53 13.57 65.23 10.18
C ALA A 53 14.18 64.38 9.04
N PRO A 54 15.51 64.28 8.87
CA PRO A 54 16.12 63.39 7.88
C PRO A 54 15.73 61.92 8.04
N GLU A 55 15.64 61.42 9.27
CA GLU A 55 15.31 60.02 9.55
C GLU A 55 13.86 59.69 9.21
N LEU A 56 12.92 60.59 9.52
CA LEU A 56 11.52 60.45 9.12
C LEU A 56 11.37 60.40 7.60
N VAL A 57 12.07 61.26 6.87
CA VAL A 57 12.04 61.25 5.39
C VAL A 57 12.62 59.94 4.84
N SER A 58 13.69 59.40 5.43
CA SER A 58 14.22 58.09 5.04
C SER A 58 13.20 56.98 5.30
N ALA A 59 12.58 56.97 6.48
CA ALA A 59 11.58 55.98 6.86
C ALA A 59 10.34 55.97 5.94
N ILE A 60 9.88 57.15 5.51
CA ILE A 60 8.79 57.27 4.53
C ILE A 60 9.20 56.63 3.19
N ARG A 61 10.38 56.96 2.67
CA ARG A 61 10.85 56.43 1.37
C ARG A 61 11.16 54.93 1.40
N GLU A 62 11.66 54.43 2.53
CA GLU A 62 12.02 53.03 2.73
C GLU A 62 10.84 52.12 3.07
N SER A 63 9.68 52.67 3.39
CA SER A 63 8.50 51.88 3.74
C SER A 63 7.79 51.29 2.52
N ARG A 64 7.16 50.12 2.67
CA ARG A 64 6.42 49.47 1.57
C ARG A 64 4.99 50.01 1.44
N VAL A 65 4.32 50.29 2.55
CA VAL A 65 2.98 50.90 2.62
C VAL A 65 3.03 52.15 3.49
N LEU A 66 2.32 53.21 3.08
CA LEU A 66 2.22 54.47 3.82
C LEU A 66 0.78 54.62 4.34
N LEU A 67 0.62 54.66 5.66
CA LEU A 67 -0.68 54.76 6.31
C LEU A 67 -0.85 56.15 6.94
N VAL A 68 -1.88 56.89 6.53
CA VAL A 68 -2.17 58.24 7.03
C VAL A 68 -3.40 58.21 7.93
N LEU A 69 -3.20 58.42 9.23
CA LEU A 69 -4.24 58.45 10.25
C LEU A 69 -4.63 59.90 10.55
N LEU A 70 -5.69 60.35 9.89
CA LEU A 70 -6.23 61.70 9.98
C LEU A 70 -7.16 61.80 11.18
N SER A 71 -6.80 62.65 12.14
CA SER A 71 -7.62 63.01 13.30
C SER A 71 -8.07 64.47 13.21
N LYS A 72 -8.97 64.87 14.10
CA LYS A 72 -9.47 66.25 14.21
C LYS A 72 -8.35 67.30 14.32
N ASN A 73 -7.25 67.00 15.03
CA ASN A 73 -6.14 67.94 15.25
C ASN A 73 -4.90 67.64 14.38
N TYR A 74 -4.99 66.74 13.40
CA TYR A 74 -3.84 66.39 12.55
C TYR A 74 -3.18 67.62 11.92
N ALA A 75 -3.97 68.56 11.41
CA ALA A 75 -3.50 69.79 10.79
C ALA A 75 -2.97 70.86 11.78
N SER A 76 -3.01 70.60 13.09
CA SER A 76 -2.41 71.49 14.10
C SER A 76 -0.88 71.36 14.19
N SER A 77 -0.31 70.30 13.60
CA SER A 77 1.13 70.00 13.62
C SER A 77 1.76 70.23 12.25
N GLY A 78 2.74 71.13 12.19
CA GLY A 78 3.54 71.34 10.97
C GLY A 78 4.29 70.07 10.54
N TRP A 79 4.74 69.26 11.50
CA TRP A 79 5.41 67.98 11.23
C TRP A 79 4.51 67.00 10.49
N CYS A 80 3.26 66.82 10.95
CA CYS A 80 2.30 65.93 10.28
C CYS A 80 1.96 66.39 8.86
N LEU A 81 1.99 67.70 8.61
CA LEU A 81 1.75 68.28 7.29
C LEU A 81 2.97 68.13 6.36
N ASP A 82 4.19 68.28 6.89
CA ASP A 82 5.43 68.07 6.13
C ASP A 82 5.65 66.58 5.80
N GLU A 83 5.38 65.67 6.73
CA GLU A 83 5.34 64.22 6.49
C GLU A 83 4.33 63.86 5.40
N LEU A 84 3.12 64.44 5.47
CA LEU A 84 2.08 64.21 4.48
C LEU A 84 2.50 64.68 3.08
N VAL A 85 3.18 65.83 2.98
CA VAL A 85 3.72 66.30 1.70
C VAL A 85 4.74 65.31 1.12
N GLU A 86 5.62 64.77 1.95
CA GLU A 86 6.61 63.76 1.51
C GLU A 86 5.94 62.43 1.14
N ILE A 87 4.91 61.99 1.87
CA ILE A 87 4.12 60.80 1.55
C ILE A 87 3.43 60.94 0.19
N MET A 88 2.80 62.09 -0.06
CA MET A 88 2.12 62.33 -1.35
C MET A 88 3.12 62.41 -2.50
N LYS A 89 4.31 62.96 -2.27
CA LYS A 89 5.40 62.92 -3.24
C LYS A 89 5.86 61.48 -3.52
N CYS A 90 6.03 60.67 -2.48
CA CYS A 90 6.40 59.25 -2.61
C CYS A 90 5.34 58.42 -3.36
N LYS A 91 4.06 58.76 -3.20
CA LYS A 91 2.97 58.17 -3.98
C LYS A 91 3.09 58.49 -5.47
N GLU A 92 3.36 59.76 -5.81
CA GLU A 92 3.50 60.23 -7.21
C GLU A 92 4.80 59.71 -7.86
N ASP A 93 5.93 59.83 -7.17
CA ASP A 93 7.27 59.55 -7.72
C ASP A 93 7.65 58.06 -7.67
N LEU A 94 7.28 57.35 -6.60
CA LEU A 94 7.72 55.96 -6.32
C LEU A 94 6.58 54.94 -6.42
N GLY A 95 5.35 55.38 -6.69
CA GLY A 95 4.17 54.50 -6.75
C GLY A 95 3.84 53.80 -5.43
N GLN A 96 4.29 54.34 -4.28
CA GLN A 96 4.06 53.72 -2.98
C GLN A 96 2.56 53.70 -2.65
N PRO A 97 1.99 52.56 -2.23
CA PRO A 97 0.59 52.48 -1.85
C PRO A 97 0.35 53.30 -0.57
N VAL A 98 -0.55 54.28 -0.69
CA VAL A 98 -1.04 55.10 0.43
C VAL A 98 -2.41 54.59 0.85
N MET A 99 -2.63 54.48 2.16
CA MET A 99 -3.92 54.15 2.77
C MET A 99 -4.31 55.24 3.76
N THR A 100 -5.60 55.53 3.86
CA THR A 100 -6.13 56.60 4.70
C THR A 100 -7.05 56.02 5.77
N ILE A 101 -6.97 56.59 6.96
CA ILE A 101 -7.89 56.33 8.06
C ILE A 101 -8.40 57.68 8.56
N PHE A 102 -9.70 57.87 8.48
CA PHE A 102 -10.38 59.06 8.97
C PHE A 102 -10.94 58.78 10.36
N TYR A 103 -10.16 59.12 11.38
CA TYR A 103 -10.48 58.86 12.78
C TYR A 103 -11.19 60.05 13.41
N GLN A 104 -12.50 59.91 13.64
CA GLN A 104 -13.38 60.94 14.19
C GLN A 104 -13.32 62.27 13.43
N VAL A 105 -13.06 62.22 12.12
CA VAL A 105 -13.00 63.38 11.23
C VAL A 105 -13.65 63.05 9.90
N ASP A 106 -14.48 63.95 9.40
CA ASP A 106 -15.12 63.77 8.10
C ASP A 106 -14.12 64.07 6.95
N PRO A 107 -14.00 63.20 5.93
CA PRO A 107 -13.07 63.40 4.81
C PRO A 107 -13.28 64.72 4.07
N SER A 108 -14.51 65.23 4.00
CA SER A 108 -14.81 66.51 3.36
C SER A 108 -14.26 67.70 4.15
N SER A 109 -14.18 67.57 5.48
CA SER A 109 -13.56 68.57 6.36
C SER A 109 -12.06 68.65 6.14
N VAL A 110 -11.41 67.50 5.90
CA VAL A 110 -9.99 67.43 5.50
C VAL A 110 -9.79 68.00 4.10
N ARG A 111 -10.62 67.59 3.13
CA ARG A 111 -10.50 67.97 1.71
C ARG A 111 -10.65 69.47 1.46
N LYS A 112 -11.61 70.09 2.16
CA LYS A 112 -11.96 71.51 2.01
C LYS A 112 -11.31 72.38 3.10
N GLN A 113 -10.60 71.76 4.04
CA GLN A 113 -10.03 72.39 5.24
C GLN A 113 -11.05 73.27 5.97
N LYS A 114 -12.20 72.67 6.33
CA LYS A 114 -13.34 73.34 6.99
C LYS A 114 -13.61 72.77 8.39
N GLY A 115 -14.45 73.46 9.15
CA GLY A 115 -14.82 73.08 10.50
C GLY A 115 -13.65 73.13 11.48
N ASP A 116 -13.64 72.23 12.45
CA ASP A 116 -12.61 72.20 13.49
C ASP A 116 -11.23 71.83 12.93
N PHE A 117 -11.16 70.91 11.97
CA PHE A 117 -9.93 70.55 11.26
C PHE A 117 -9.35 71.77 10.51
N GLY A 118 -10.20 72.50 9.79
CA GLY A 118 -9.83 73.73 9.10
C GLY A 118 -9.35 74.83 10.05
N SER A 119 -9.98 74.97 11.20
CA SER A 119 -9.59 75.94 12.23
C SER A 119 -8.19 75.64 12.78
N ALA A 120 -7.89 74.37 13.04
CA ALA A 120 -6.56 73.91 13.42
C ALA A 120 -5.52 74.20 12.31
N PHE A 121 -5.86 73.90 11.06
CA PHE A 121 -4.99 74.17 9.91
C PHE A 121 -4.66 75.66 9.73
N MET A 122 -5.68 76.53 9.82
CA MET A 122 -5.51 77.97 9.69
C MET A 122 -4.58 78.54 10.76
N LYS A 123 -4.66 78.03 11.99
CA LYS A 123 -3.76 78.41 13.08
C LYS A 123 -2.30 78.02 12.76
N THR A 124 -2.07 76.81 12.25
CA THR A 124 -0.74 76.34 11.83
C THR A 124 -0.16 77.15 10.65
N CYS A 125 -1.02 77.66 9.77
CA CYS A 125 -0.63 78.49 8.64
C CYS A 125 -0.24 79.94 9.00
N GLN A 126 -0.56 80.40 10.21
CA GLN A 126 -0.21 81.76 10.64
C GLN A 126 1.32 81.93 10.65
N GLY A 127 1.81 82.94 9.92
CA GLY A 127 3.24 83.24 9.82
C GLY A 127 4.04 82.33 8.89
N LYS A 128 3.40 81.43 8.13
CA LYS A 128 4.07 80.59 7.10
C LYS A 128 4.06 81.27 5.73
N ALA A 129 5.10 81.01 4.94
CA ALA A 129 5.18 81.47 3.55
C ALA A 129 4.05 80.87 2.69
N GLU A 130 3.58 81.61 1.70
CA GLU A 130 2.43 81.22 0.88
C GLU A 130 2.66 79.91 0.11
N GLU A 131 3.89 79.69 -0.35
CA GLU A 131 4.32 78.45 -1.02
C GLU A 131 4.15 77.22 -0.11
N VAL A 132 4.43 77.34 1.19
CA VAL A 132 4.29 76.24 2.15
C VAL A 132 2.81 75.92 2.37
N LYS A 133 1.97 76.95 2.51
CA LYS A 133 0.51 76.76 2.66
C LYS A 133 -0.09 76.06 1.46
N LEU A 134 0.29 76.48 0.24
CA LEU A 134 -0.21 75.87 -1.00
C LEU A 134 0.18 74.39 -1.10
N ARG A 135 1.41 74.03 -0.71
CA ARG A 135 1.86 72.63 -0.66
C ARG A 135 1.05 71.80 0.34
N TRP A 136 0.79 72.32 1.54
CA TRP A 136 -0.02 71.63 2.54
C TRP A 136 -1.49 71.49 2.11
N ILE A 137 -2.09 72.54 1.52
CA ILE A 137 -3.46 72.48 0.98
C ILE A 137 -3.56 71.39 -0.09
N LYS A 138 -2.62 71.37 -1.05
CA LYS A 138 -2.60 70.34 -2.11
C LYS A 138 -2.53 68.94 -1.50
N ALA A 139 -1.58 68.69 -0.59
CA ALA A 139 -1.41 67.37 0.01
C ALA A 139 -2.63 66.91 0.82
N LEU A 140 -3.26 67.82 1.58
CA LEU A 140 -4.50 67.53 2.33
C LEU A 140 -5.70 67.24 1.42
N THR A 141 -5.83 67.99 0.31
CA THR A 141 -6.89 67.75 -0.67
C THR A 141 -6.68 66.42 -1.38
N ASP A 142 -5.45 66.10 -1.78
CA ASP A 142 -5.13 64.88 -2.51
C ASP A 142 -5.25 63.62 -1.64
N VAL A 143 -4.81 63.68 -0.37
CA VAL A 143 -4.96 62.54 0.56
C VAL A 143 -6.43 62.29 0.90
N ALA A 144 -7.25 63.33 1.01
CA ALA A 144 -8.69 63.20 1.29
C ALA A 144 -9.52 62.68 0.10
N ASN A 145 -8.89 62.52 -1.07
CA ASN A 145 -9.48 61.85 -2.23
C ASN A 145 -9.14 60.35 -2.29
N ILE A 146 -8.24 59.87 -1.42
CA ILE A 146 -7.92 58.45 -1.31
C ILE A 146 -9.00 57.78 -0.47
N GLU A 147 -9.66 56.78 -1.05
CA GLU A 147 -10.64 55.94 -0.34
C GLU A 147 -9.94 55.19 0.80
N GLY A 148 -10.55 55.22 1.97
CA GLY A 148 -10.00 54.64 3.19
C GLY A 148 -11.06 54.46 4.26
N GLU A 149 -10.65 54.01 5.43
CA GLU A 149 -11.56 53.62 6.50
C GLU A 149 -12.02 54.82 7.31
N HIS A 150 -13.33 54.91 7.55
CA HIS A 150 -13.93 56.00 8.31
C HIS A 150 -14.46 55.49 9.65
N SER A 151 -13.92 55.98 10.77
CA SER A 151 -14.19 55.40 12.08
C SER A 151 -15.67 55.49 12.49
N LEU A 152 -16.43 56.46 11.99
CA LEU A 152 -17.87 56.57 12.30
C LEU A 152 -18.73 55.51 11.57
N ASN A 153 -18.17 54.81 10.58
CA ASN A 153 -18.87 53.74 9.86
C ASN A 153 -18.75 52.39 10.59
N TRP A 154 -17.93 52.32 11.63
CA TRP A 154 -17.67 51.11 12.39
C TRP A 154 -18.28 51.21 13.79
N SER A 155 -19.01 50.18 14.20
CA SER A 155 -19.54 50.07 15.57
C SER A 155 -18.48 49.62 16.59
N ASN A 156 -17.36 49.06 16.12
CA ASN A 156 -16.28 48.52 16.95
C ASN A 156 -14.91 48.83 16.32
N GLU A 157 -14.04 49.54 17.06
CA GLU A 157 -12.68 49.88 16.63
C GLU A 157 -11.80 48.63 16.44
N ALA A 158 -12.04 47.55 17.19
CA ALA A 158 -11.26 46.32 17.05
C ALA A 158 -11.48 45.63 15.68
N GLU A 159 -12.73 45.59 15.19
CA GLU A 159 -13.04 45.05 13.87
C GLU A 159 -12.46 45.94 12.75
N MET A 160 -12.50 47.26 12.95
CA MET A 160 -11.85 48.22 12.05
C MET A 160 -10.33 47.98 11.98
N ILE A 161 -9.67 47.81 13.13
CA ILE A 161 -8.23 47.49 13.20
C ILE A 161 -7.91 46.16 12.51
N LYS A 162 -8.74 45.13 12.74
CA LYS A 162 -8.60 43.83 12.09
C LYS A 162 -8.73 43.92 10.56
N LYS A 163 -9.68 44.73 10.07
CA LYS A 163 -9.86 45.02 8.64
C LYS A 163 -8.64 45.73 8.06
N ILE A 164 -8.19 46.82 8.70
CA ILE A 164 -7.01 47.59 8.27
C ILE A 164 -5.77 46.69 8.20
N ALA A 165 -5.54 45.87 9.23
CA ALA A 165 -4.39 44.97 9.25
C ALA A 165 -4.42 43.92 8.15
N THR A 166 -5.62 43.45 7.79
CA THR A 166 -5.82 42.50 6.69
C THR A 166 -5.55 43.18 5.34
N ASP A 167 -6.06 44.39 5.13
CA ASP A 167 -5.81 45.15 3.90
C ASP A 167 -4.33 45.48 3.70
N VAL A 168 -3.64 45.88 4.77
CA VAL A 168 -2.20 46.13 4.75
C VAL A 168 -1.43 44.84 4.44
N SER A 169 -1.78 43.72 5.07
CA SER A 169 -1.17 42.41 4.78
C SER A 169 -1.34 42.02 3.31
N ASN A 170 -2.54 42.21 2.75
CA ASN A 170 -2.84 41.95 1.36
C ASN A 170 -2.01 42.85 0.42
N LYS A 171 -1.90 44.16 0.72
CA LYS A 171 -1.07 45.09 -0.07
C LYS A 171 0.42 44.79 0.01
N LEU A 172 0.89 44.23 1.12
CA LEU A 172 2.27 43.79 1.28
C LEU A 172 2.54 42.45 0.58
N ASN A 173 1.54 41.78 0.01
CA ASN A 173 1.61 40.39 -0.46
C ASN A 173 2.23 39.45 0.60
N VAL A 174 2.00 39.74 1.89
CA VAL A 174 2.43 38.85 2.98
C VAL A 174 1.45 37.68 2.96
N THR A 175 1.76 36.69 2.13
CA THR A 175 1.12 35.38 2.18
C THR A 175 1.56 34.72 3.50
N PRO A 176 0.69 34.02 4.23
CA PRO A 176 1.15 33.09 5.26
C PRO A 176 2.17 32.14 4.60
N SER A 177 3.41 32.15 5.12
CA SER A 177 4.55 31.30 4.76
C SER A 177 4.48 30.58 3.40
N ARG A 178 5.07 31.17 2.36
CA ARG A 178 5.37 30.45 1.10
C ARG A 178 6.41 29.34 1.27
N ASP A 179 7.12 29.31 2.41
CA ASP A 179 8.21 28.36 2.67
C ASP A 179 7.75 26.90 2.81
N PHE A 180 6.43 26.64 2.87
CA PHE A 180 5.89 25.27 2.97
C PHE A 180 5.19 24.76 1.71
N VAL A 181 4.63 25.62 0.84
CA VAL A 181 3.82 25.15 -0.29
C VAL A 181 4.67 24.80 -1.52
N ASP A 182 5.75 25.54 -1.78
CA ASP A 182 6.67 25.23 -2.88
C ASP A 182 7.61 24.07 -2.47
N GLY A 183 7.25 22.85 -2.86
CA GLY A 183 8.08 21.65 -2.68
C GLY A 183 7.41 20.48 -1.94
N MET A 184 6.15 20.65 -1.52
CA MET A 184 5.36 19.60 -0.88
C MET A 184 4.54 18.82 -1.91
N VAL A 185 4.64 17.48 -1.89
CA VAL A 185 4.01 16.57 -2.85
C VAL A 185 3.05 15.62 -2.14
N GLY A 186 1.86 15.36 -2.71
CA GLY A 186 0.94 14.31 -2.23
C GLY A 186 0.20 14.60 -0.92
N LEU A 187 0.40 15.79 -0.33
CA LEU A 187 -0.20 16.16 0.95
C LEU A 187 -1.72 16.36 0.89
N GLU A 188 -2.31 16.54 -0.29
CA GLU A 188 -3.75 16.74 -0.48
C GLU A 188 -4.59 15.55 -0.01
N ALA A 189 -4.13 14.32 -0.25
CA ALA A 189 -4.79 13.11 0.22
C ALA A 189 -4.72 13.00 1.75
N HIS A 190 -3.56 13.30 2.34
CA HIS A 190 -3.36 13.31 3.79
C HIS A 190 -4.21 14.41 4.47
N LEU A 191 -4.27 15.60 3.88
CA LEU A 191 -5.11 16.72 4.36
C LEU A 191 -6.60 16.42 4.22
N THR A 192 -7.02 15.78 3.13
CA THR A 192 -8.41 15.35 2.95
C THR A 192 -8.80 14.33 4.03
N ASN A 193 -7.95 13.35 4.30
CA ASN A 193 -8.18 12.37 5.36
C ASN A 193 -8.18 13.05 6.74
N LEU A 194 -7.17 13.87 7.06
CA LEU A 194 -7.11 14.61 8.33
C LEU A 194 -8.32 15.54 8.53
N ASN A 195 -8.86 16.15 7.48
CA ASN A 195 -10.09 16.93 7.56
C ASN A 195 -11.31 16.10 7.99
N THR A 196 -11.40 14.83 7.58
CA THR A 196 -12.44 13.91 8.07
C THR A 196 -12.29 13.59 9.57
N PHE A 197 -11.05 13.56 10.07
CA PHE A 197 -10.77 13.42 11.51
C PHE A 197 -11.05 14.71 12.28
N LEU A 198 -10.74 15.88 11.71
CA LEU A 198 -10.89 17.19 12.37
C LEU A 198 -12.35 17.59 12.59
N ARG A 199 -13.29 17.24 11.69
CA ARG A 199 -14.74 17.55 11.82
C ARG A 199 -14.98 18.97 12.38
N LEU A 200 -14.54 19.98 11.64
CA LEU A 200 -14.55 21.38 12.07
C LEU A 200 -15.96 21.96 12.27
N GLU A 201 -17.00 21.24 11.88
CA GLU A 201 -18.42 21.64 12.03
C GLU A 201 -19.03 21.26 13.39
N CYS A 202 -18.27 20.60 14.27
CA CYS A 202 -18.76 20.12 15.57
C CYS A 202 -18.12 20.92 16.73
N ASP A 203 -18.78 22.01 17.15
CA ASP A 203 -18.25 22.97 18.13
C ASP A 203 -18.39 22.53 19.60
N ASP A 204 -19.12 21.43 19.86
CA ASP A 204 -19.51 21.07 21.22
C ASP A 204 -18.53 20.14 21.95
N VAL A 205 -17.47 19.65 21.29
CA VAL A 205 -16.54 18.65 21.86
C VAL A 205 -15.07 18.99 21.58
N VAL A 206 -14.21 18.75 22.56
CA VAL A 206 -12.74 18.77 22.41
C VAL A 206 -12.30 17.48 21.75
N LYS A 207 -11.56 17.57 20.64
CA LYS A 207 -11.07 16.39 19.92
C LYS A 207 -9.55 16.30 19.94
N MET A 208 -9.02 15.16 20.35
CA MET A 208 -7.60 14.80 20.26
C MET A 208 -7.40 13.83 19.11
N ILE A 209 -6.44 14.12 18.22
CA ILE A 209 -6.13 13.32 17.03
C ILE A 209 -4.66 12.92 17.12
N GLY A 210 -4.37 11.64 17.02
CA GLY A 210 -3.01 11.11 16.97
C GLY A 210 -2.53 10.99 15.52
N ILE A 211 -1.30 11.39 15.22
CA ILE A 211 -0.61 11.11 13.96
C ILE A 211 0.55 10.16 14.26
N TRP A 212 0.59 9.01 13.58
CA TRP A 212 1.58 7.95 13.79
C TRP A 212 2.35 7.65 12.50
N GLY A 213 3.68 7.48 12.57
CA GLY A 213 4.51 7.14 11.42
C GLY A 213 6.01 6.91 11.74
N PRO A 214 6.80 6.33 10.81
CA PRO A 214 8.22 6.02 10.99
C PRO A 214 9.15 7.25 10.87
N ALA A 215 10.36 7.12 11.44
CA ALA A 215 11.24 8.21 11.86
C ALA A 215 11.49 9.37 10.87
N GLY A 216 11.38 10.60 11.41
CA GLY A 216 11.66 11.85 10.69
C GLY A 216 11.12 13.14 11.33
N ILE A 217 10.55 13.11 12.53
CA ILE A 217 9.97 14.29 13.17
C ILE A 217 10.55 14.43 14.58
N GLU A 218 11.16 15.58 14.85
CA GLU A 218 11.79 15.91 16.14
C GLU A 218 10.78 15.93 17.30
N GLU A 219 11.33 15.65 18.47
CA GLU A 219 10.73 15.46 19.79
C GLU A 219 9.61 16.44 20.15
N LEU A 220 8.53 15.92 20.74
CA LEU A 220 7.68 16.65 21.69
C LEU A 220 7.21 15.69 22.81
N GLU A 221 8.05 15.55 23.84
CA GLU A 221 7.52 15.31 25.18
C GLU A 221 6.80 16.59 25.63
N VAL A 222 5.67 16.41 26.29
CA VAL A 222 4.76 17.44 26.82
C VAL A 222 3.71 17.90 25.79
N LEU A 223 2.47 17.40 25.90
CA LEU A 223 1.26 18.23 25.82
C LEU A 223 -0.02 17.46 26.24
N ALA A 224 -0.69 18.04 27.24
CA ALA A 224 -2.04 17.81 27.78
C ALA A 224 -2.51 16.38 28.12
N LYS A 225 -2.55 16.09 29.43
CA LYS A 225 -3.01 14.81 29.98
C LYS A 225 -4.52 14.54 29.85
N GLU A 226 -5.35 15.57 29.68
CA GLU A 226 -6.81 15.42 29.61
C GLU A 226 -7.47 16.40 28.62
N PRO A 227 -8.52 15.97 27.87
CA PRO A 227 -9.33 16.86 27.02
C PRO A 227 -10.05 17.98 27.77
N SER A 228 -10.25 17.81 29.09
CA SER A 228 -10.92 18.75 30.00
C SER A 228 -10.18 20.09 30.15
N TRP A 229 -8.91 20.16 29.74
CA TRP A 229 -8.10 21.37 29.81
C TRP A 229 -8.44 22.39 28.73
N PHE A 230 -9.24 21.99 27.74
CA PHE A 230 -9.54 22.81 26.58
C PHE A 230 -11.03 23.12 26.49
N GLY A 231 -11.37 24.30 25.99
CA GLY A 231 -12.77 24.69 25.78
C GLY A 231 -13.42 23.91 24.62
N PRO A 232 -14.75 23.79 24.59
CA PRO A 232 -15.49 23.22 23.47
C PRO A 232 -15.02 23.77 22.12
N GLY A 233 -14.94 22.91 21.10
CA GLY A 233 -14.45 23.26 19.76
C GLY A 233 -12.92 23.13 19.59
N SER A 234 -12.16 22.90 20.65
CA SER A 234 -10.70 22.74 20.56
C SER A 234 -10.30 21.47 19.80
N ARG A 235 -9.22 21.56 19.01
CA ARG A 235 -8.62 20.45 18.25
C ARG A 235 -7.14 20.33 18.62
N ILE A 236 -6.75 19.16 19.11
CA ILE A 236 -5.38 18.88 19.54
C ILE A 236 -4.85 17.78 18.62
N ILE A 237 -3.70 18.01 18.00
CA ILE A 237 -3.02 17.04 17.14
C ILE A 237 -1.72 16.63 17.83
N VAL A 238 -1.54 15.33 18.04
CA VAL A 238 -0.35 14.74 18.68
C VAL A 238 0.36 13.86 17.66
N ALA A 239 1.55 14.26 17.20
CA ALA A 239 2.37 13.45 16.30
C ALA A 239 3.43 12.67 17.09
N THR A 240 3.53 11.36 16.87
CA THR A 240 4.49 10.49 17.58
C THR A 240 4.91 9.28 16.75
N GLU A 241 6.13 8.81 16.97
CA GLU A 241 6.64 7.54 16.43
C GLU A 241 6.20 6.32 17.25
N ASP A 242 5.72 6.55 18.49
CA ASP A 242 5.30 5.52 19.45
C ASP A 242 3.78 5.57 19.68
N ILE A 243 3.08 4.57 19.14
CA ILE A 243 1.62 4.44 19.23
C ILE A 243 1.12 4.19 20.66
N ASN A 244 1.98 3.68 21.56
CA ASN A 244 1.59 3.44 22.95
C ASN A 244 1.38 4.74 23.71
N ILE A 245 2.05 5.84 23.31
CA ILE A 245 1.79 7.16 23.88
C ILE A 245 0.36 7.59 23.57
N LEU A 246 -0.13 7.34 22.36
CA LEU A 246 -1.50 7.67 21.96
C LEU A 246 -2.52 6.80 22.71
N ARG A 247 -2.26 5.49 22.79
CA ARG A 247 -3.13 4.53 23.50
C ARG A 247 -3.16 4.78 25.01
N ALA A 248 -2.04 5.14 25.62
CA ALA A 248 -1.96 5.44 27.05
C ALA A 248 -2.74 6.70 27.45
N HIS A 249 -3.11 7.55 26.48
CA HIS A 249 -3.89 8.77 26.68
C HIS A 249 -5.30 8.67 26.05
N ASP A 250 -5.80 7.44 25.78
CA ASP A 250 -7.13 7.16 25.22
C ASP A 250 -7.44 7.90 23.90
N ILE A 251 -6.41 8.19 23.10
CA ILE A 251 -6.56 8.80 21.78
C ILE A 251 -6.94 7.71 20.76
N ASN A 252 -8.22 7.64 20.40
CA ASN A 252 -8.77 6.63 19.49
C ASN A 252 -8.76 7.07 18.01
N ASP A 253 -8.80 8.38 17.74
CA ASP A 253 -8.69 8.94 16.40
C ASP A 253 -7.22 9.00 15.97
N ILE A 254 -6.67 7.87 15.54
CA ILE A 254 -5.27 7.74 15.11
C ILE A 254 -5.19 7.71 13.57
N TYR A 255 -4.47 8.67 13.01
CA TYR A 255 -4.11 8.74 11.60
C TYR A 255 -2.71 8.15 11.36
N ASN A 256 -2.64 7.05 10.62
CA ASN A 256 -1.36 6.48 10.19
C ASN A 256 -0.86 7.19 8.92
N VAL A 257 0.37 7.68 8.94
CA VAL A 257 1.00 8.31 7.77
C VAL A 257 1.64 7.23 6.91
N ASP A 258 1.01 6.96 5.77
CA ASP A 258 1.54 6.06 4.76
C ASP A 258 2.68 6.72 3.95
N PHE A 259 3.51 5.89 3.30
CA PHE A 259 4.55 6.38 2.39
C PHE A 259 3.94 6.96 1.10
N PRO A 260 4.59 7.94 0.47
CA PRO A 260 4.18 8.45 -0.84
C PRO A 260 4.25 7.34 -1.89
N SER A 261 3.35 7.44 -2.88
CA SER A 261 3.37 6.58 -4.06
C SER A 261 4.69 6.72 -4.84
N GLU A 262 5.01 5.76 -5.71
CA GLU A 262 6.24 5.79 -6.51
C GLU A 262 6.37 7.09 -7.33
N ASN A 263 5.26 7.59 -7.88
CA ASN A 263 5.24 8.84 -8.65
C ASN A 263 5.52 10.06 -7.76
N GLU A 264 4.88 10.14 -6.58
CA GLU A 264 5.09 11.22 -5.61
C GLU A 264 6.51 11.19 -5.04
N ALA A 265 7.06 10.01 -4.78
CA ALA A 265 8.44 9.83 -4.34
C ALA A 265 9.46 10.33 -5.38
N ILE A 266 9.22 10.06 -6.66
CA ILE A 266 10.05 10.57 -7.76
C ILE A 266 9.93 12.10 -7.85
N GLU A 267 8.75 12.65 -7.66
CA GLU A 267 8.53 14.09 -7.67
C GLU A 267 9.26 14.80 -6.50
N ILE A 268 9.20 14.25 -5.28
CA ILE A 268 9.96 14.73 -4.11
C ILE A 268 11.47 14.72 -4.40
N LEU A 269 11.96 13.64 -5.01
CA LEU A 269 13.35 13.53 -5.44
C LEU A 269 13.70 14.59 -6.49
N CYS A 270 12.82 14.84 -7.46
CA CYS A 270 13.05 15.81 -8.54
C CYS A 270 13.05 17.25 -8.04
N LEU A 271 12.16 17.60 -7.11
CA LEU A 271 12.16 18.91 -6.45
C LEU A 271 13.49 19.15 -5.71
N SER A 272 14.00 18.09 -5.08
CA SER A 272 15.26 18.12 -4.35
C SER A 272 16.49 18.17 -5.28
N ALA A 273 16.51 17.38 -6.34
CA ALA A 273 17.65 17.22 -7.23
C ALA A 273 17.71 18.25 -8.38
N PHE A 274 16.57 18.61 -8.96
CA PHE A 274 16.44 19.44 -10.17
C PHE A 274 15.76 20.79 -9.91
N LYS A 275 15.16 21.01 -8.73
CA LYS A 275 14.29 22.18 -8.43
C LYS A 275 13.06 22.29 -9.33
N GLY A 276 12.57 21.15 -9.83
CA GLY A 276 11.36 21.06 -10.64
C GLY A 276 10.65 19.72 -10.40
N ALA A 277 9.33 19.68 -10.63
CA ALA A 277 8.50 18.50 -10.36
C ALA A 277 8.70 17.36 -11.38
N SER A 278 9.23 17.65 -12.58
CA SER A 278 9.45 16.65 -13.62
C SER A 278 10.89 16.16 -13.66
N VAL A 279 11.06 14.88 -14.00
CA VAL A 279 12.36 14.30 -14.31
C VAL A 279 12.92 14.96 -15.58
N GLN A 280 14.22 15.26 -15.60
CA GLN A 280 14.89 15.71 -16.82
C GLN A 280 15.08 14.55 -17.81
N ASP A 281 14.92 14.83 -19.11
CA ASP A 281 15.04 13.84 -20.19
C ASP A 281 16.32 13.00 -20.05
N GLY A 282 16.15 11.69 -19.92
CA GLY A 282 17.22 10.70 -19.81
C GLY A 282 17.64 10.33 -18.37
N PHE A 283 17.02 10.89 -17.34
CA PHE A 283 17.23 10.53 -15.92
C PHE A 283 16.12 9.64 -15.33
N GLU A 284 15.11 9.23 -16.10
CA GLU A 284 13.89 8.54 -15.65
C GLU A 284 14.20 7.21 -14.95
N GLU A 285 15.03 6.38 -15.58
CA GLU A 285 15.43 5.08 -15.01
C GLU A 285 16.32 5.23 -13.77
N LEU A 286 17.09 6.33 -13.66
CA LEU A 286 17.91 6.60 -12.48
C LEU A 286 17.10 7.16 -11.33
N ALA A 287 16.16 8.06 -11.61
CA ALA A 287 15.24 8.60 -10.61
C ALA A 287 14.37 7.48 -10.00
N LYS A 288 13.86 6.55 -10.82
CA LYS A 288 13.15 5.35 -10.33
C LYS A 288 14.01 4.47 -9.44
N LYS A 289 15.27 4.23 -9.83
CA LYS A 289 16.21 3.44 -9.01
C LYS A 289 16.53 4.12 -7.68
N VAL A 290 16.75 5.43 -7.68
CA VAL A 290 16.99 6.21 -6.44
C VAL A 290 15.74 6.22 -5.56
N ALA A 291 14.56 6.41 -6.13
CA ALA A 291 13.30 6.37 -5.38
C ALA A 291 13.04 4.99 -4.76
N GLY A 292 13.27 3.91 -5.52
CA GLY A 292 13.21 2.54 -5.01
C GLY A 292 14.26 2.26 -3.93
N PHE A 293 15.48 2.79 -4.08
CA PHE A 293 16.53 2.71 -3.07
C PHE A 293 16.13 3.39 -1.75
N CYS A 294 15.54 4.59 -1.82
CA CYS A 294 15.03 5.31 -0.66
C CYS A 294 13.72 4.71 -0.12
N SER A 295 13.16 3.71 -0.81
CA SER A 295 11.92 3.01 -0.47
C SER A 295 10.78 3.99 -0.14
N SER A 296 10.69 5.06 -0.94
CA SER A 296 9.70 6.13 -0.78
C SER A 296 9.76 6.94 0.53
N LEU A 297 10.80 6.83 1.37
CA LEU A 297 10.93 7.65 2.57
C LEU A 297 11.22 9.13 2.19
N PRO A 298 10.32 10.09 2.49
CA PRO A 298 10.47 11.49 2.05
C PRO A 298 11.79 12.13 2.46
N LEU A 299 12.24 11.90 3.70
CA LEU A 299 13.50 12.43 4.20
C LEU A 299 14.72 11.86 3.45
N ALA A 300 14.71 10.56 3.12
CA ALA A 300 15.80 9.96 2.36
C ALA A 300 15.81 10.49 0.92
N LEU A 301 14.65 10.69 0.30
CA LEU A 301 14.52 11.26 -1.03
C LEU A 301 15.05 12.70 -1.10
N ASP A 302 14.74 13.53 -0.10
CA ASP A 302 15.21 14.91 -0.02
C ASP A 302 16.73 15.00 0.16
N VAL A 303 17.28 14.24 1.10
CA VAL A 303 18.72 14.22 1.39
C VAL A 303 19.52 13.69 0.18
N VAL A 304 19.11 12.55 -0.38
CA VAL A 304 19.78 11.98 -1.56
C VAL A 304 19.61 12.92 -2.76
N GLY A 305 18.43 13.49 -2.97
CA GLY A 305 18.17 14.45 -4.04
C GLY A 305 19.05 15.70 -3.94
N LYS A 306 19.19 16.29 -2.75
CA LYS A 306 20.10 17.43 -2.50
C LYS A 306 21.57 17.07 -2.78
N SER A 307 22.00 15.86 -2.43
CA SER A 307 23.36 15.37 -2.70
C SER A 307 23.63 15.22 -4.21
N LEU A 308 22.63 14.81 -4.97
CA LEU A 308 22.71 14.59 -6.43
C LEU A 308 22.51 15.86 -7.27
N ARG A 309 22.16 16.99 -6.63
CA ARG A 309 21.85 18.26 -7.30
C ARG A 309 23.04 18.79 -8.12
N GLY A 310 22.78 19.16 -9.38
CA GLY A 310 23.77 19.74 -10.28
C GLY A 310 24.82 18.75 -10.83
N GLN A 311 24.65 17.46 -10.57
CA GLN A 311 25.56 16.42 -11.07
C GLN A 311 25.14 15.90 -12.45
N SER A 312 26.10 15.32 -13.19
CA SER A 312 25.83 14.67 -14.48
C SER A 312 25.25 13.25 -14.30
N LYS A 313 24.63 12.71 -15.35
CA LYS A 313 24.07 11.34 -15.37
C LYS A 313 25.07 10.25 -14.95
N ASN A 314 26.31 10.34 -15.43
CA ASN A 314 27.36 9.38 -15.08
C ASN A 314 27.78 9.48 -13.60
N GLU A 315 27.71 10.68 -13.02
CA GLU A 315 28.02 10.88 -11.60
C GLU A 315 26.85 10.38 -10.73
N TRP A 316 25.60 10.52 -11.18
CA TRP A 316 24.45 9.87 -10.52
C TRP A 316 24.61 8.35 -10.46
N GLU A 317 24.99 7.71 -11.57
CA GLU A 317 25.25 6.26 -11.60
C GLU A 317 26.37 5.86 -10.63
N ARG A 318 27.44 6.67 -10.55
CA ARG A 318 28.56 6.42 -9.66
C ARG A 318 28.17 6.63 -8.19
N GLN A 319 27.40 7.65 -7.86
CA GLN A 319 26.93 7.90 -6.50
C GLN A 319 25.88 6.87 -6.07
N LEU A 320 24.99 6.44 -6.96
CA LEU A 320 24.07 5.34 -6.70
C LEU A 320 24.83 4.05 -6.39
N SER A 321 25.88 3.73 -7.16
CA SER A 321 26.73 2.57 -6.86
C SER A 321 27.45 2.67 -5.50
N LYS A 322 27.75 3.89 -5.02
CA LYS A 322 28.30 4.11 -3.67
C LYS A 322 27.23 4.00 -2.58
N LEU A 323 26.05 4.56 -2.79
CA LEU A 323 24.92 4.47 -1.86
C LEU A 323 24.41 3.03 -1.72
N GLU A 324 24.51 2.24 -2.79
CA GLU A 324 24.32 0.78 -2.74
C GLU A 324 25.30 0.09 -1.79
N THR A 325 26.50 0.64 -1.59
CA THR A 325 27.55 0.10 -0.69
C THR A 325 27.60 0.72 0.71
N SER A 326 27.17 1.96 0.92
CA SER A 326 27.12 2.59 2.26
C SER A 326 26.01 3.66 2.37
N LEU A 327 25.29 3.70 3.49
CA LEU A 327 24.38 4.79 3.83
C LEU A 327 25.12 6.12 3.97
N ASP A 328 24.47 7.21 3.55
CA ASP A 328 24.92 8.58 3.80
C ASP A 328 24.89 8.87 5.31
N GLY A 329 25.90 9.60 5.81
CA GLY A 329 26.07 9.85 7.24
C GLY A 329 24.92 10.63 7.89
N SER A 330 24.20 11.46 7.13
CA SER A 330 23.04 12.19 7.67
C SER A 330 21.81 11.28 7.85
N ILE A 331 21.55 10.38 6.89
CA ILE A 331 20.49 9.37 6.95
C ILE A 331 20.80 8.32 8.02
N GLU A 332 22.06 7.88 8.11
CA GLU A 332 22.51 7.00 9.18
C GLU A 332 22.22 7.62 10.55
N ASN A 333 22.58 8.89 10.75
CA ASN A 333 22.39 9.56 12.03
C ASN A 333 20.91 9.69 12.42
N ALA A 334 20.02 10.02 11.48
CA ALA A 334 18.59 10.12 11.73
C ALA A 334 18.00 8.76 12.14
N LEU A 335 18.28 7.70 11.38
CA LEU A 335 17.77 6.35 11.67
C LEU A 335 18.37 5.72 12.93
N LYS A 336 19.62 6.08 13.27
CA LYS A 336 20.35 5.54 14.43
C LYS A 336 19.82 6.04 15.78
N VAL A 337 19.07 7.13 15.82
CA VAL A 337 18.42 7.62 17.05
C VAL A 337 17.44 6.58 17.60
N GLY A 338 16.59 6.00 16.74
CA GLY A 338 15.65 4.95 17.12
C GLY A 338 16.34 3.69 17.65
N TYR A 339 17.44 3.28 17.00
CA TYR A 339 18.25 2.13 17.45
C TYR A 339 18.93 2.37 18.82
N LYS A 340 19.48 3.57 19.05
CA LYS A 340 20.16 3.91 20.32
C LYS A 340 19.22 3.92 21.52
N ARG A 341 17.92 4.15 21.31
CA ARG A 341 16.88 4.18 22.36
C ARG A 341 16.39 2.78 22.77
N LEU A 342 16.87 1.72 22.12
CA LEU A 342 16.54 0.32 22.46
C LEU A 342 17.35 -0.20 23.65
N SER A 343 16.81 -1.18 24.36
CA SER A 343 17.57 -1.94 25.36
C SER A 343 18.68 -2.77 24.70
N THR A 344 19.68 -3.21 25.45
CA THR A 344 20.78 -4.04 24.91
C THR A 344 20.28 -5.36 24.29
N LYS A 345 19.24 -5.96 24.88
CA LYS A 345 18.61 -7.18 24.34
C LYS A 345 17.84 -6.89 23.04
N ASP A 346 17.12 -5.77 22.97
CA ASP A 346 16.38 -5.37 21.77
C ASP A 346 17.30 -4.90 20.64
N GLN A 347 18.45 -4.30 20.97
CA GLN A 347 19.50 -3.98 20.00
C GLN A 347 20.08 -5.25 19.38
N ALA A 348 20.36 -6.27 20.18
CA ALA A 348 20.81 -7.56 19.67
C ALA A 348 19.75 -8.20 18.76
N LEU A 349 18.48 -8.19 19.19
CA LEU A 349 17.36 -8.68 18.37
C LEU A 349 17.21 -7.90 17.05
N PHE A 350 17.32 -6.57 17.08
CA PHE A 350 17.30 -5.72 15.89
C PHE A 350 18.41 -6.10 14.92
N LEU A 351 19.64 -6.33 15.40
CA LEU A 351 20.75 -6.73 14.55
C LEU A 351 20.56 -8.14 13.96
N HIS A 352 19.99 -9.08 14.72
CA HIS A 352 19.60 -10.40 14.19
C HIS A 352 18.57 -10.28 13.05
N ILE A 353 17.55 -9.42 13.21
CA ILE A 353 16.57 -9.18 12.15
C ILE A 353 17.21 -8.49 10.94
N ALA A 354 18.01 -7.43 11.15
CA ALA A 354 18.65 -6.70 10.07
C ALA A 354 19.64 -7.56 9.25
N CYS A 355 20.38 -8.45 9.91
CA CYS A 355 21.39 -9.28 9.27
C CYS A 355 20.79 -10.55 8.64
N PHE A 356 19.83 -11.20 9.31
CA PHE A 356 19.41 -12.56 8.97
C PHE A 356 17.92 -12.72 8.69
N PHE A 357 17.05 -11.99 9.38
CA PHE A 357 15.60 -12.22 9.36
C PHE A 357 14.81 -11.00 8.85
N PHE A 358 15.39 -10.22 7.94
CA PHE A 358 14.83 -8.94 7.48
C PHE A 358 13.51 -9.12 6.72
N PHE A 359 13.29 -10.33 6.19
CA PHE A 359 12.02 -10.83 5.68
C PHE A 359 11.76 -12.19 6.36
N CYS A 360 11.07 -12.18 7.50
CA CYS A 360 10.71 -13.39 8.21
C CYS A 360 9.23 -13.68 7.98
N GLU A 361 8.91 -14.84 7.40
CA GLU A 361 7.53 -15.21 7.09
C GLU A 361 6.69 -15.51 8.36
N ASP A 362 7.34 -15.78 9.51
CA ASP A 362 6.67 -16.18 10.76
C ASP A 362 7.48 -15.81 12.02
N VAL A 363 6.87 -15.09 12.96
CA VAL A 363 7.43 -14.77 14.29
C VAL A 363 7.82 -16.03 15.08
N ASP A 364 7.08 -17.12 14.94
CA ASP A 364 7.39 -18.37 15.65
C ASP A 364 8.68 -19.00 15.11
N HIS A 365 9.01 -18.77 13.84
CA HIS A 365 10.27 -19.20 13.25
C HIS A 365 11.47 -18.45 13.86
N LEU A 366 11.40 -17.12 13.98
CA LEU A 366 12.44 -16.31 14.64
C LEU A 366 12.60 -16.68 16.12
N THR A 367 11.48 -16.87 16.83
CA THR A 367 11.48 -17.26 18.25
C THR A 367 12.17 -18.59 18.46
N ASN A 368 11.92 -19.56 17.58
CA ASN A 368 12.63 -20.84 17.59
C ASN A 368 14.12 -20.68 17.31
N MET A 369 14.49 -19.86 16.31
CA MET A 369 15.88 -19.60 15.93
C MET A 369 16.70 -18.92 17.03
N LEU A 370 16.06 -18.18 17.94
CA LEU A 370 16.70 -17.47 19.05
C LEU A 370 16.36 -18.05 20.43
N ALA A 371 15.70 -19.22 20.50
CA ALA A 371 15.23 -19.81 21.76
C ALA A 371 16.33 -20.08 22.81
N ASP A 372 17.58 -20.33 22.38
CA ASP A 372 18.74 -20.54 23.25
C ASP A 372 19.50 -19.24 23.56
N CYS A 373 19.12 -18.12 22.94
CA CYS A 373 19.66 -16.80 23.26
C CYS A 373 18.93 -16.27 24.51
N ASP A 374 19.61 -15.55 25.40
CA ASP A 374 18.97 -14.83 26.53
C ASP A 374 18.19 -13.58 26.05
N LEU A 375 17.42 -13.75 24.97
CA LEU A 375 16.62 -12.73 24.29
C LEU A 375 15.14 -13.06 24.43
N ASP A 376 14.38 -12.12 24.99
CA ASP A 376 12.92 -12.21 25.01
C ASP A 376 12.36 -11.76 23.66
N VAL A 377 12.33 -12.68 22.69
CA VAL A 377 11.93 -12.40 21.30
C VAL A 377 10.50 -11.87 21.21
N GLY A 378 9.59 -12.38 22.06
CA GLY A 378 8.19 -11.97 22.06
C GLY A 378 8.02 -10.50 22.46
N ASN A 379 8.57 -10.11 23.60
CA ASN A 379 8.50 -8.72 24.06
C ASN A 379 9.41 -7.78 23.24
N GLY A 380 10.55 -8.27 22.79
CA GLY A 380 11.47 -7.51 21.95
C GLY A 380 10.88 -7.17 20.58
N LEU A 381 10.19 -8.11 19.92
CA LEU A 381 9.51 -7.83 18.64
C LEU A 381 8.38 -6.82 18.79
N LYS A 382 7.60 -6.92 19.87
CA LYS A 382 6.59 -5.93 20.20
C LYS A 382 7.22 -4.54 20.38
N THR A 383 8.32 -4.45 21.11
CA THR A 383 9.06 -3.20 21.34
C THR A 383 9.61 -2.61 20.05
N LEU A 384 10.16 -3.43 19.15
CA LEU A 384 10.65 -2.98 17.85
C LEU A 384 9.51 -2.50 16.93
N ALA A 385 8.36 -3.16 16.97
CA ALA A 385 7.17 -2.77 16.20
C ALA A 385 6.54 -1.47 16.71
N ASP A 386 6.42 -1.33 18.04
CA ASP A 386 5.91 -0.13 18.69
C ASP A 386 6.79 1.11 18.40
N LYS A 387 8.10 0.89 18.19
CA LYS A 387 9.07 1.92 17.80
C LYS A 387 9.22 2.09 16.29
N SER A 388 8.34 1.48 15.49
CA SER A 388 8.34 1.56 14.03
C SER A 388 9.66 1.12 13.37
N LEU A 389 10.46 0.29 14.05
CA LEU A 389 11.73 -0.25 13.53
C LEU A 389 11.54 -1.53 12.72
N VAL A 390 10.43 -2.23 12.97
CA VAL A 390 9.94 -3.38 12.17
C VAL A 390 8.42 -3.28 12.07
N HIS A 391 7.85 -3.86 11.03
CA HIS A 391 6.41 -4.00 10.88
C HIS A 391 6.03 -5.48 10.98
N ILE A 392 5.04 -5.79 11.80
CA ILE A 392 4.48 -7.15 11.91
C ILE A 392 3.19 -7.17 11.11
N SER A 393 3.14 -7.94 10.03
CA SER A 393 1.95 -8.06 9.18
C SER A 393 0.83 -8.83 9.89
N TYR A 394 -0.40 -8.70 9.38
CA TYR A 394 -1.56 -9.46 9.88
C TYR A 394 -1.35 -10.99 9.84
N CYS A 395 -0.48 -11.48 8.95
CA CYS A 395 -0.07 -12.88 8.88
C CYS A 395 1.11 -13.26 9.79
N ARG A 396 1.45 -12.43 10.80
CA ARG A 396 2.59 -12.62 11.72
C ARG A 396 3.96 -12.68 11.03
N GLY A 397 4.11 -12.06 9.85
CA GLY A 397 5.40 -11.89 9.19
C GLY A 397 6.12 -10.63 9.68
N ILE A 398 7.45 -10.68 9.79
CA ILE A 398 8.29 -9.55 10.20
C ILE A 398 8.90 -8.91 8.95
N VAL A 399 8.63 -7.63 8.77
CA VAL A 399 9.16 -6.81 7.66
C VAL A 399 10.01 -5.69 8.24
N MET A 400 11.30 -5.67 7.90
CA MET A 400 12.19 -4.56 8.25
C MET A 400 12.42 -3.67 7.03
N HIS A 401 12.33 -2.35 7.21
CA HIS A 401 12.58 -1.38 6.15
C HIS A 401 14.02 -1.48 5.63
N SER A 402 14.22 -1.35 4.31
CA SER A 402 15.51 -1.54 3.63
C SER A 402 16.64 -0.65 4.20
N LEU A 403 16.32 0.61 4.55
CA LEU A 403 17.27 1.54 5.16
C LEU A 403 17.64 1.15 6.61
N LEU A 404 16.69 0.63 7.40
CA LEU A 404 16.93 0.14 8.75
C LEU A 404 17.76 -1.16 8.74
N GLN A 405 17.51 -2.02 7.76
CA GLN A 405 18.32 -3.21 7.51
C GLN A 405 19.78 -2.83 7.21
N LYS A 406 20.00 -1.85 6.31
CA LYS A 406 21.34 -1.35 6.00
C LYS A 406 22.02 -0.71 7.20
N LEU A 407 21.28 0.05 8.02
CA LEU A 407 21.80 0.62 9.26
C LEU A 407 22.30 -0.49 10.19
N GLY A 408 21.51 -1.55 10.40
CA GLY A 408 21.91 -2.70 11.21
C GLY A 408 23.19 -3.36 10.70
N ARG A 409 23.30 -3.58 9.39
CA ARG A 409 24.52 -4.14 8.76
C ARG A 409 25.74 -3.22 8.93
N GLN A 410 25.57 -1.90 8.80
CA GLN A 410 26.67 -0.96 9.02
C GLN A 410 27.10 -0.88 10.48
N ILE A 411 26.18 -0.99 11.43
CA ILE A 411 26.51 -1.04 12.87
C ILE A 411 27.43 -2.23 13.13
N VAL A 412 27.14 -3.40 12.56
CA VAL A 412 27.98 -4.60 12.65
C VAL A 412 29.36 -4.38 12.01
N VAL A 413 29.42 -3.82 10.80
CA VAL A 413 30.69 -3.53 10.11
C VAL A 413 31.57 -2.57 10.93
N LYS A 414 30.96 -1.59 11.62
CA LYS A 414 31.68 -0.63 12.48
C LYS A 414 32.11 -1.19 13.84
N GLN A 415 31.74 -2.42 14.21
CA GLN A 415 32.20 -3.03 15.47
C GLN A 415 33.71 -3.30 15.46
N SER A 416 34.28 -3.62 14.29
CA SER A 416 35.71 -3.92 14.14
C SER A 416 36.16 -3.74 12.69
N ASP A 417 37.35 -3.18 12.46
CA ASP A 417 37.97 -3.13 11.14
C ASP A 417 38.39 -4.51 10.62
N ASP A 418 38.62 -5.45 11.53
CA ASP A 418 38.85 -6.87 11.25
C ASP A 418 37.50 -7.61 11.19
N PRO A 419 37.08 -8.13 10.02
CA PRO A 419 35.79 -8.80 9.90
C PRO A 419 35.69 -10.06 10.77
N GLY A 420 36.80 -10.75 11.08
CA GLY A 420 36.80 -11.94 11.94
C GLY A 420 36.48 -11.67 13.42
N LYS A 421 36.49 -10.40 13.83
CA LYS A 421 36.16 -9.97 15.21
C LYS A 421 34.78 -9.34 15.34
N ARG A 422 33.99 -9.32 14.26
CA ARG A 422 32.63 -8.76 14.25
C ARG A 422 31.63 -9.81 14.76
N GLN A 423 30.53 -9.34 15.34
CA GLN A 423 29.46 -10.21 15.83
C GLN A 423 28.79 -10.99 14.69
N PHE A 424 28.62 -10.36 13.52
CA PHE A 424 28.08 -11.00 12.32
C PHE A 424 28.95 -10.67 11.09
N LEU A 425 29.03 -11.63 10.17
CA LEU A 425 29.61 -11.41 8.84
C LEU A 425 28.48 -11.24 7.82
N VAL A 426 28.46 -10.11 7.12
CA VAL A 426 27.32 -9.72 6.24
C VAL A 426 27.74 -9.48 4.79
N ASP A 427 29.04 -9.34 4.49
CA ASP A 427 29.57 -9.16 3.13
C ASP A 427 30.18 -10.46 2.57
N PRO A 428 29.75 -10.95 1.39
CA PRO A 428 30.25 -12.20 0.81
C PRO A 428 31.76 -12.24 0.51
N LYS A 429 32.38 -11.09 0.21
CA LYS A 429 33.82 -11.01 -0.07
C LYS A 429 34.61 -11.00 1.23
N GLU A 430 34.12 -10.33 2.27
CA GLU A 430 34.72 -10.38 3.60
C GLU A 430 34.59 -11.76 4.22
N ILE A 431 33.43 -12.41 4.09
CA ILE A 431 33.23 -13.82 4.50
C ILE A 431 34.28 -14.68 3.81
N ARG A 432 34.39 -14.57 2.47
CA ARG A 432 35.39 -15.31 1.71
C ARG A 432 36.83 -14.96 2.11
N HIS A 433 37.11 -13.72 2.47
CA HIS A 433 38.45 -13.27 2.84
C HIS A 433 38.82 -13.70 4.26
N VAL A 434 37.93 -13.60 5.24
CA VAL A 434 38.13 -14.17 6.59
C VAL A 434 38.34 -15.68 6.47
N LEU A 435 37.50 -16.35 5.69
CA LEU A 435 37.62 -17.78 5.41
C LEU A 435 38.80 -18.17 4.50
N ALA A 436 39.50 -17.21 3.85
CA ALA A 436 40.64 -17.48 2.96
C ALA A 436 41.98 -16.93 3.48
N ALA A 437 41.95 -15.96 4.39
CA ALA A 437 43.14 -15.36 5.00
C ALA A 437 43.75 -16.28 6.05
N GLU A 438 42.98 -17.23 6.60
CA GLU A 438 43.51 -18.28 7.45
C GLU A 438 43.93 -19.54 6.68
N THR A 439 43.45 -19.77 5.45
CA THR A 439 43.85 -20.94 4.65
C THR A 439 43.65 -20.72 3.14
N GLY A 440 44.70 -20.96 2.34
CA GLY A 440 44.69 -20.76 0.90
C GLY A 440 43.77 -21.74 0.15
N THR A 441 42.73 -21.22 -0.50
CA THR A 441 41.94 -21.73 -1.65
C THR A 441 41.51 -23.21 -1.79
N ASP A 442 41.84 -24.13 -0.88
CA ASP A 442 41.35 -25.52 -0.87
C ASP A 442 40.59 -25.92 0.42
N SER A 443 40.49 -25.01 1.38
CA SER A 443 40.22 -25.27 2.81
C SER A 443 38.84 -24.90 3.35
N LEU A 444 37.92 -24.33 2.55
CA LEU A 444 36.53 -23.96 2.95
C LEU A 444 35.73 -25.07 3.66
N ILE A 445 36.25 -26.30 3.68
CA ILE A 445 35.60 -27.53 4.13
C ILE A 445 36.36 -28.22 5.27
N GLU A 446 37.64 -27.89 5.52
CA GLU A 446 38.28 -28.24 6.79
C GLU A 446 37.73 -27.36 7.92
N ASP A 447 37.22 -26.16 7.63
CA ASP A 447 36.67 -25.26 8.67
C ASP A 447 35.23 -25.60 9.13
N LEU A 448 34.50 -26.45 8.40
CA LEU A 448 33.25 -27.06 8.91
C LEU A 448 33.54 -28.10 10.02
N GLU A 449 34.80 -28.52 10.19
CA GLU A 449 35.22 -29.44 11.28
C GLU A 449 35.10 -28.80 12.68
N TYR A 450 34.97 -27.47 12.78
CA TYR A 450 35.06 -26.74 14.06
C TYR A 450 33.79 -25.91 14.41
N LEU A 451 32.63 -26.16 13.80
CA LEU A 451 31.38 -25.44 14.10
C LEU A 451 30.35 -26.30 14.86
N PRO A 452 30.60 -26.72 16.12
CA PRO A 452 29.73 -27.62 16.88
C PRO A 452 28.40 -26.98 17.34
N SER A 453 28.16 -25.70 17.05
CA SER A 453 26.97 -24.94 17.51
C SER A 453 26.15 -24.29 16.39
N LEU A 454 26.29 -24.77 15.15
CA LEU A 454 25.57 -24.23 14.00
C LEU A 454 24.06 -24.54 14.10
N ARG A 455 23.22 -23.50 14.13
CA ARG A 455 21.73 -23.64 14.18
C ARG A 455 21.03 -23.33 12.85
N LEU A 456 21.61 -22.48 12.01
CA LEU A 456 21.13 -22.22 10.66
C LEU A 456 22.32 -22.28 9.69
N LEU A 457 22.14 -23.05 8.63
CA LEU A 457 23.05 -23.09 7.49
C LEU A 457 22.27 -22.65 6.25
N ASP A 458 22.48 -21.40 5.81
CA ASP A 458 21.97 -20.92 4.52
C ASP A 458 23.13 -20.76 3.53
N TRP A 459 23.19 -21.69 2.59
CA TRP A 459 24.24 -21.80 1.59
C TRP A 459 23.66 -22.12 0.21
N ASN A 460 23.10 -21.09 -0.41
CA ASN A 460 22.63 -21.18 -1.79
C ASN A 460 23.79 -21.42 -2.77
N SER A 461 23.55 -22.23 -3.80
CA SER A 461 24.52 -22.60 -4.82
C SER A 461 25.77 -23.30 -4.29
N TYR A 462 25.62 -24.21 -3.31
CA TYR A 462 26.75 -24.97 -2.77
C TYR A 462 27.51 -25.73 -3.88
N PRO A 463 28.84 -25.56 -4.00
CA PRO A 463 29.57 -25.95 -5.19
C PRO A 463 29.97 -27.43 -5.24
N ARG A 464 30.04 -28.12 -4.10
CA ARG A 464 30.46 -29.54 -4.05
C ARG A 464 29.28 -30.49 -4.22
N LYS A 465 29.63 -31.74 -4.51
CA LYS A 465 28.69 -32.83 -4.75
C LYS A 465 28.06 -33.40 -3.47
N SER A 466 28.67 -33.18 -2.31
CA SER A 466 28.17 -33.59 -1.00
C SER A 466 28.76 -32.68 0.09
N LEU A 467 28.10 -32.67 1.26
CA LEU A 467 28.68 -32.11 2.48
C LEU A 467 29.84 -33.00 2.96
N PRO A 468 30.85 -32.42 3.64
CA PRO A 468 31.95 -33.20 4.20
C PRO A 468 31.47 -34.17 5.27
N ALA A 469 32.13 -35.33 5.39
CA ALA A 469 31.82 -36.34 6.40
C ALA A 469 32.00 -35.82 7.84
N SER A 470 32.86 -34.83 8.02
CA SER A 470 33.12 -34.16 9.31
C SER A 470 32.07 -33.13 9.71
N PHE A 471 31.01 -32.92 8.91
CA PHE A 471 29.93 -32.01 9.25
C PHE A 471 29.14 -32.49 10.47
N GLN A 472 28.97 -31.60 11.46
CA GLN A 472 28.31 -31.85 12.75
C GLN A 472 26.97 -31.09 12.83
N PRO A 473 25.84 -31.68 12.41
CA PRO A 473 24.53 -31.01 12.39
C PRO A 473 23.71 -31.15 13.69
N GLU A 474 24.30 -31.55 14.82
CA GLU A 474 23.57 -31.92 16.05
C GLU A 474 22.65 -30.80 16.57
N ARG A 475 23.10 -29.55 16.43
CA ARG A 475 22.36 -28.35 16.85
C ARG A 475 21.64 -27.65 15.70
N LEU A 476 21.75 -28.18 14.48
CA LEU A 476 21.17 -27.56 13.30
C LEU A 476 19.64 -27.60 13.35
N VAL A 477 19.01 -26.43 13.25
CA VAL A 477 17.55 -26.25 13.23
C VAL A 477 17.04 -26.08 11.82
N GLU A 478 17.78 -25.34 10.98
CA GLU A 478 17.44 -25.16 9.57
C GLU A 478 18.65 -25.33 8.65
N LEU A 479 18.42 -26.06 7.57
CA LEU A 479 19.35 -26.26 6.47
C LEU A 479 18.72 -25.75 5.19
N ASN A 480 19.23 -24.64 4.67
CA ASN A 480 18.85 -24.07 3.39
C ASN A 480 20.03 -24.12 2.43
N MET A 481 19.94 -24.91 1.36
CA MET A 481 20.99 -25.02 0.34
C MET A 481 20.39 -25.07 -1.06
N GLN A 482 19.55 -24.10 -1.42
CA GLN A 482 18.91 -24.08 -2.74
C GLN A 482 19.96 -23.92 -3.87
N PHE A 483 19.60 -24.31 -5.10
CA PHE A 483 20.43 -24.19 -6.30
C PHE A 483 21.77 -24.93 -6.24
N SER A 484 21.92 -25.90 -5.33
CA SER A 484 23.20 -26.53 -5.06
C SER A 484 23.61 -27.56 -6.13
N ASN A 485 24.92 -27.76 -6.28
CA ASN A 485 25.51 -28.80 -7.13
C ASN A 485 25.59 -30.18 -6.44
N LEU A 486 24.86 -30.34 -5.33
CA LEU A 486 24.79 -31.59 -4.57
C LEU A 486 24.30 -32.73 -5.48
N GLU A 487 25.03 -33.83 -5.49
CA GLU A 487 24.56 -35.13 -5.99
C GLU A 487 23.94 -35.96 -4.86
N LYS A 488 24.42 -35.77 -3.63
CA LYS A 488 23.94 -36.35 -2.37
C LYS A 488 24.14 -35.33 -1.24
N LEU A 489 23.31 -35.34 -0.20
CA LEU A 489 23.47 -34.42 0.94
C LEU A 489 24.65 -34.82 1.85
N TRP A 490 24.61 -36.01 2.47
CA TRP A 490 25.69 -36.62 3.28
C TRP A 490 25.59 -38.17 3.23
N ASP A 491 26.68 -38.87 3.58
CA ASP A 491 26.77 -40.33 3.53
C ASP A 491 26.52 -41.03 4.89
N GLU A 492 26.72 -40.33 6.01
CA GLU A 492 26.60 -40.89 7.37
C GLU A 492 25.26 -40.57 8.03
N ILE A 493 24.85 -41.40 9.01
CA ILE A 493 23.67 -41.15 9.83
C ILE A 493 24.05 -40.12 10.90
N HIS A 494 23.63 -38.88 10.72
CA HIS A 494 23.89 -37.83 11.71
C HIS A 494 22.78 -37.76 12.78
N PRO A 495 23.08 -37.28 14.00
CA PRO A 495 22.07 -36.93 14.99
C PRO A 495 21.38 -35.62 14.55
N LEU A 496 20.17 -35.69 14.02
CA LEU A 496 19.43 -34.52 13.48
C LEU A 496 18.29 -34.10 14.41
N ALA A 497 18.48 -34.26 15.72
CA ALA A 497 17.43 -34.11 16.72
C ALA A 497 16.84 -32.68 16.76
N SER A 498 17.63 -31.66 16.45
CA SER A 498 17.17 -30.25 16.47
C SER A 498 16.57 -29.78 15.14
N LEU A 499 16.72 -30.56 14.06
CA LEU A 499 16.42 -30.12 12.71
C LEU A 499 14.91 -30.05 12.47
N LYS A 500 14.43 -28.86 12.11
CA LYS A 500 13.02 -28.55 11.82
C LYS A 500 12.75 -28.30 10.34
N LYS A 501 13.73 -27.80 9.58
CA LYS A 501 13.55 -27.46 8.16
C LYS A 501 14.75 -27.86 7.32
N ILE A 502 14.48 -28.50 6.19
CA ILE A 502 15.43 -28.75 5.10
C ILE A 502 14.85 -28.16 3.82
N ASP A 503 15.60 -27.29 3.18
CA ASP A 503 15.30 -26.72 1.87
C ASP A 503 16.48 -26.95 0.92
N LEU A 504 16.25 -27.77 -0.11
CA LEU A 504 17.23 -28.08 -1.15
C LEU A 504 16.68 -27.73 -2.54
N ASP A 505 15.71 -26.81 -2.62
CA ASP A 505 15.03 -26.49 -3.87
C ASP A 505 16.04 -26.12 -4.98
N TYR A 506 15.71 -26.44 -6.23
CA TYR A 506 16.55 -26.20 -7.41
C TYR A 506 17.91 -26.93 -7.41
N SER A 507 18.11 -27.93 -6.54
CA SER A 507 19.30 -28.80 -6.59
C SER A 507 19.18 -29.82 -7.72
N TYR A 508 19.36 -29.37 -8.97
CA TYR A 508 19.12 -30.16 -10.19
C TYR A 508 19.94 -31.46 -10.30
N ARG A 509 21.07 -31.55 -9.59
CA ARG A 509 21.97 -32.72 -9.60
C ARG A 509 21.69 -33.72 -8.49
N LEU A 510 20.81 -33.38 -7.54
CA LEU A 510 20.54 -34.21 -6.37
C LEU A 510 19.87 -35.51 -6.82
N LYS A 511 20.50 -36.65 -6.53
CA LYS A 511 20.04 -37.99 -6.96
C LYS A 511 19.29 -38.72 -5.87
N GLU A 512 19.72 -38.55 -4.62
CA GLU A 512 19.21 -39.24 -3.45
C GLU A 512 19.22 -38.33 -2.21
N ILE A 513 18.25 -38.58 -1.32
CA ILE A 513 18.18 -37.97 0.01
C ILE A 513 18.70 -38.99 1.02
N PRO A 514 19.57 -38.58 1.97
CA PRO A 514 20.12 -39.48 2.97
C PRO A 514 19.06 -40.02 3.93
N ASP A 515 19.45 -40.97 4.78
CA ASP A 515 18.59 -41.45 5.85
C ASP A 515 18.23 -40.31 6.82
N LEU A 516 16.93 -40.09 7.02
CA LEU A 516 16.36 -39.06 7.90
C LEU A 516 15.75 -39.64 9.19
N SER A 517 16.11 -40.87 9.57
CA SER A 517 15.55 -41.57 10.74
C SER A 517 15.69 -40.81 12.05
N ASN A 518 16.80 -40.07 12.23
CA ASN A 518 17.07 -39.27 13.41
C ASN A 518 16.47 -37.85 13.37
N ALA A 519 15.91 -37.41 12.23
CA ALA A 519 15.31 -36.08 12.07
C ALA A 519 13.86 -36.04 12.57
N THR A 520 13.60 -36.56 13.77
CA THR A 520 12.24 -36.77 14.30
C THR A 520 11.45 -35.46 14.54
N ASN A 521 12.16 -34.33 14.65
CA ASN A 521 11.58 -33.00 14.80
C ASN A 521 11.38 -32.24 13.49
N LEU A 522 11.67 -32.86 12.33
CA LEU A 522 11.54 -32.20 11.04
C LEU A 522 10.08 -31.85 10.74
N GLU A 523 9.81 -30.58 10.46
CA GLU A 523 8.49 -30.02 10.17
C GLU A 523 8.30 -29.73 8.68
N THR A 524 9.37 -29.35 7.98
CA THR A 524 9.33 -29.02 6.54
C THR A 524 10.48 -29.67 5.78
N LEU A 525 10.16 -30.35 4.68
CA LEU A 525 11.12 -30.86 3.70
C LEU A 525 10.76 -30.32 2.32
N SER A 526 11.64 -29.48 1.75
CA SER A 526 11.49 -28.89 0.43
C SER A 526 12.58 -29.38 -0.52
N LEU A 527 12.14 -30.00 -1.62
CA LEU A 527 12.95 -30.63 -2.66
C LEU A 527 12.48 -30.22 -4.06
N SER A 528 11.80 -29.09 -4.19
CA SER A 528 11.25 -28.61 -5.46
C SER A 528 12.35 -28.43 -6.50
N HIS A 529 12.07 -28.71 -7.75
CA HIS A 529 13.00 -28.63 -8.88
C HIS A 529 14.27 -29.49 -8.76
N CYS A 530 14.28 -30.51 -7.88
CA CYS A 530 15.34 -31.53 -7.84
C CYS A 530 15.14 -32.56 -8.98
N SER A 531 15.41 -32.15 -10.22
CA SER A 531 15.08 -32.92 -11.43
C SER A 531 15.84 -34.25 -11.58
N SER A 532 16.95 -34.46 -10.86
CA SER A 532 17.69 -35.73 -10.86
C SER A 532 17.25 -36.73 -9.78
N LEU A 533 16.38 -36.33 -8.85
CA LEU A 533 15.94 -37.15 -7.73
C LEU A 533 15.09 -38.32 -8.24
N VAL A 534 15.45 -39.55 -7.86
CA VAL A 534 14.81 -40.77 -8.38
C VAL A 534 13.78 -41.34 -7.41
N GLU A 535 14.08 -41.34 -6.12
CA GLU A 535 13.24 -41.89 -5.06
C GLU A 535 13.42 -41.12 -3.75
N LEU A 536 12.42 -41.22 -2.88
CA LEU A 536 12.51 -40.74 -1.50
C LEU A 536 12.83 -41.90 -0.54
N PRO A 537 13.66 -41.68 0.49
CA PRO A 537 14.08 -42.74 1.40
C PRO A 537 12.92 -43.20 2.28
N TYR A 538 12.86 -44.51 2.56
CA TYR A 538 11.82 -45.11 3.42
C TYR A 538 11.89 -44.59 4.87
N SER A 539 13.03 -44.03 5.29
CA SER A 539 13.24 -43.40 6.60
C SER A 539 12.28 -42.23 6.87
N ILE A 540 11.67 -41.65 5.83
CA ILE A 540 10.63 -40.61 5.96
C ILE A 540 9.51 -41.04 6.91
N LYS A 541 9.22 -42.35 7.04
CA LYS A 541 8.21 -42.88 7.97
C LYS A 541 8.39 -42.43 9.43
N ASN A 542 9.62 -42.07 9.83
CA ASN A 542 9.97 -41.66 11.20
C ASN A 542 9.73 -40.15 11.45
N LEU A 543 9.38 -39.38 10.42
CA LEU A 543 9.21 -37.93 10.48
C LEU A 543 7.80 -37.56 10.99
N HIS A 544 7.48 -37.95 12.22
CA HIS A 544 6.12 -37.84 12.78
C HIS A 544 5.63 -36.38 12.94
N LYS A 545 6.55 -35.40 13.02
CA LYS A 545 6.25 -33.96 13.08
C LYS A 545 6.22 -33.26 11.72
N LEU A 546 6.47 -33.97 10.62
CA LEU A 546 6.50 -33.38 9.27
C LEU A 546 5.13 -32.83 8.92
N LYS A 547 5.04 -31.52 8.69
CA LYS A 547 3.82 -30.78 8.33
C LYS A 547 3.73 -30.54 6.82
N LYS A 548 4.87 -30.25 6.17
CA LYS A 548 4.94 -29.89 4.74
C LYS A 548 6.00 -30.72 4.00
N LEU A 549 5.60 -31.32 2.89
CA LEU A 549 6.49 -32.04 1.97
C LEU A 549 6.34 -31.46 0.55
N LYS A 550 7.37 -30.77 0.06
CA LYS A 550 7.38 -30.15 -1.28
C LYS A 550 8.41 -30.84 -2.17
N MET A 551 7.99 -31.24 -3.35
CA MET A 551 8.79 -31.95 -4.37
C MET A 551 8.30 -31.59 -5.79
N ARG A 552 7.84 -30.34 -5.98
CA ARG A 552 7.37 -29.85 -7.28
C ARG A 552 8.47 -30.03 -8.33
N SER A 553 8.15 -30.44 -9.57
CA SER A 553 9.09 -30.56 -10.69
C SER A 553 10.29 -31.50 -10.46
N CYS A 554 10.12 -32.55 -9.64
CA CYS A 554 11.07 -33.67 -9.56
C CYS A 554 10.82 -34.66 -10.71
N GLU A 555 11.29 -34.33 -11.91
CA GLU A 555 10.94 -35.03 -13.16
C GLU A 555 11.34 -36.51 -13.23
N LYS A 556 12.42 -36.92 -12.54
CA LYS A 556 12.87 -38.32 -12.48
C LYS A 556 12.30 -39.11 -11.30
N LEU A 557 11.51 -38.47 -10.44
CA LEU A 557 10.95 -39.12 -9.25
C LEU A 557 9.93 -40.17 -9.69
N ARG A 558 10.19 -41.44 -9.33
CA ARG A 558 9.37 -42.58 -9.73
C ARG A 558 8.55 -43.14 -8.58
N VAL A 559 9.11 -43.14 -7.39
CA VAL A 559 8.56 -43.80 -6.20
C VAL A 559 8.61 -42.85 -5.02
N ILE A 560 7.47 -42.74 -4.34
CA ILE A 560 7.34 -42.18 -3.00
C ILE A 560 7.01 -43.37 -2.08
N PRO A 561 7.57 -43.44 -0.86
CA PRO A 561 7.17 -44.46 0.12
C PRO A 561 5.64 -44.57 0.21
N THR A 562 5.10 -45.78 0.20
CA THR A 562 3.65 -46.04 0.37
C THR A 562 3.41 -46.88 1.60
N ASN A 563 2.16 -46.93 2.07
CA ASN A 563 1.76 -47.64 3.30
C ASN A 563 2.47 -47.11 4.56
N ILE A 564 2.68 -45.80 4.63
CA ILE A 564 3.17 -45.11 5.84
C ILE A 564 2.12 -44.13 6.34
N ASN A 565 2.21 -43.71 7.60
CA ASN A 565 1.28 -42.73 8.17
C ASN A 565 2.02 -41.62 8.93
N LEU A 566 2.24 -40.49 8.26
CA LEU A 566 2.81 -39.29 8.86
C LEU A 566 1.71 -38.45 9.51
N ALA A 567 1.52 -38.66 10.82
CA ALA A 567 0.40 -38.10 11.57
C ALA A 567 0.28 -36.56 11.51
N SER A 568 1.38 -35.83 11.35
CA SER A 568 1.37 -34.35 11.29
C SER A 568 1.28 -33.77 9.87
N LEU A 569 1.36 -34.60 8.82
CA LEU A 569 1.52 -34.14 7.44
C LEU A 569 0.22 -33.53 6.91
N LYS A 570 0.25 -32.23 6.61
CA LYS A 570 -0.90 -31.44 6.15
C LYS A 570 -0.81 -31.10 4.67
N VAL A 571 0.38 -30.82 4.16
CA VAL A 571 0.60 -30.32 2.79
C VAL A 571 1.60 -31.20 2.05
N VAL A 572 1.19 -31.66 0.86
CA VAL A 572 2.04 -32.44 -0.06
C VAL A 572 1.94 -31.82 -1.45
N ASP A 573 3.07 -31.33 -1.95
CA ASP A 573 3.18 -30.78 -3.31
C ASP A 573 4.16 -31.59 -4.15
N MET A 574 3.66 -32.26 -5.18
CA MET A 574 4.38 -33.08 -6.13
C MET A 574 3.97 -32.77 -7.58
N ARG A 575 3.51 -31.53 -7.84
CA ARG A 575 3.17 -31.06 -9.19
C ARG A 575 4.35 -31.25 -10.14
N TYR A 576 4.10 -31.58 -11.40
CA TYR A 576 5.11 -31.77 -12.45
C TYR A 576 6.14 -32.89 -12.18
N CYS A 577 5.85 -33.84 -11.28
CA CYS A 577 6.61 -35.08 -11.15
C CYS A 577 6.25 -36.06 -12.29
N SER A 578 6.79 -35.81 -13.48
CA SER A 578 6.36 -36.42 -14.74
C SER A 578 6.61 -37.93 -14.88
N GLN A 579 7.43 -38.54 -14.01
CA GLN A 579 7.63 -39.99 -13.96
C GLN A 579 6.86 -40.71 -12.84
N LEU A 580 6.21 -39.97 -11.95
CA LEU A 580 5.52 -40.51 -10.78
C LEU A 580 4.17 -41.13 -11.18
N GLY A 581 4.10 -42.45 -11.20
CA GLY A 581 2.89 -43.20 -11.57
C GLY A 581 2.12 -43.81 -10.39
N ILE A 582 2.73 -43.85 -9.21
CA ILE A 582 2.14 -44.43 -8.00
C ILE A 582 1.51 -43.32 -7.17
N PHE A 583 0.28 -43.55 -6.71
CA PHE A 583 -0.44 -42.61 -5.85
C PHE A 583 0.14 -42.61 -4.42
N PRO A 584 0.32 -41.44 -3.77
CA PRO A 584 1.03 -41.35 -2.49
C PRO A 584 0.14 -41.70 -1.28
N ASP A 585 0.12 -42.96 -0.85
CA ASP A 585 -0.49 -43.37 0.43
C ASP A 585 0.49 -43.17 1.60
N ILE A 586 0.67 -41.90 2.02
CA ILE A 586 1.70 -41.48 3.02
C ILE A 586 1.17 -40.92 4.35
N SER A 587 -0.10 -40.51 4.41
CA SER A 587 -0.71 -39.95 5.62
C SER A 587 -2.22 -39.88 5.50
N SER A 588 -2.93 -40.06 6.61
CA SER A 588 -4.39 -39.84 6.71
C SER A 588 -4.78 -38.39 7.03
N ASN A 589 -3.83 -37.52 7.40
CA ASN A 589 -4.08 -36.15 7.87
C ASN A 589 -3.83 -35.06 6.81
N ILE A 590 -3.59 -35.46 5.56
CA ILE A 590 -3.35 -34.53 4.44
C ILE A 590 -4.59 -33.64 4.27
N LYS A 591 -4.38 -32.33 4.28
CA LYS A 591 -5.40 -31.31 3.97
C LYS A 591 -5.31 -30.88 2.50
N ILE A 592 -4.09 -30.73 1.99
CA ILE A 592 -3.79 -30.23 0.64
C ILE A 592 -2.85 -31.21 -0.05
N LEU A 593 -3.33 -31.81 -1.14
CA LEU A 593 -2.52 -32.63 -2.04
C LEU A 593 -2.49 -32.00 -3.44
N SER A 594 -1.29 -31.70 -3.92
CA SER A 594 -1.08 -31.20 -5.28
C SER A 594 -0.19 -32.16 -6.08
N ALA A 595 -0.78 -32.90 -7.00
CA ALA A 595 -0.16 -33.91 -7.86
C ALA A 595 -0.49 -33.68 -9.35
N ARG A 596 -0.59 -32.41 -9.77
CA ARG A 596 -0.82 -32.06 -11.19
C ARG A 596 0.34 -32.53 -12.08
N ASP A 597 0.05 -32.84 -13.33
CA ASP A 597 1.04 -33.22 -14.36
C ASP A 597 1.97 -34.37 -13.94
N THR A 598 1.39 -35.40 -13.32
CA THR A 598 2.05 -36.67 -12.97
C THR A 598 1.65 -37.80 -13.94
N LYS A 599 2.20 -39.01 -13.75
CA LYS A 599 1.79 -40.23 -14.47
C LYS A 599 0.69 -41.03 -13.76
N ILE A 600 0.10 -40.45 -12.73
CA ILE A 600 -1.01 -41.06 -11.99
C ILE A 600 -2.22 -41.17 -12.91
N LYS A 601 -2.74 -42.40 -13.05
CA LYS A 601 -3.84 -42.71 -13.95
C LYS A 601 -5.22 -42.71 -13.30
N ASP A 602 -5.27 -42.95 -11.98
CA ASP A 602 -6.50 -43.05 -11.19
C ASP A 602 -6.19 -42.91 -9.69
N ILE A 603 -7.23 -42.66 -8.88
CA ILE A 603 -7.16 -42.66 -7.41
C ILE A 603 -7.56 -44.06 -6.90
N PRO A 604 -6.69 -44.76 -6.14
CA PRO A 604 -7.01 -46.09 -5.62
C PRO A 604 -8.05 -46.07 -4.50
N ALA A 605 -8.97 -47.05 -4.50
CA ALA A 605 -10.04 -47.18 -3.50
C ALA A 605 -9.53 -47.28 -2.04
N SER A 606 -8.33 -47.83 -1.84
CA SER A 606 -7.70 -47.98 -0.53
C SER A 606 -7.41 -46.65 0.17
N VAL A 607 -7.29 -45.56 -0.58
CA VAL A 607 -6.88 -44.24 -0.05
C VAL A 607 -8.07 -43.36 0.30
N VAL A 608 -9.22 -43.56 -0.37
CA VAL A 608 -10.46 -42.79 -0.17
C VAL A 608 -10.96 -42.88 1.27
N GLY A 609 -10.89 -44.06 1.88
CA GLY A 609 -11.32 -44.29 3.27
C GLY A 609 -10.38 -43.68 4.33
N ARG A 610 -9.15 -43.31 3.97
CA ARG A 610 -8.14 -42.77 4.91
C ARG A 610 -8.06 -41.25 4.91
N TRP A 611 -8.52 -40.58 3.86
CA TRP A 611 -8.37 -39.13 3.68
C TRP A 611 -9.62 -38.34 4.07
N SER A 612 -10.12 -38.56 5.28
CA SER A 612 -11.31 -37.86 5.81
C SER A 612 -11.09 -36.36 6.06
N ARG A 613 -9.85 -35.87 5.96
CA ARG A 613 -9.45 -34.48 6.21
C ARG A 613 -8.95 -33.75 4.96
N CYS A 614 -8.92 -34.40 3.81
CA CYS A 614 -8.43 -33.79 2.56
C CYS A 614 -9.47 -32.81 2.04
N ARG A 615 -9.11 -31.52 2.05
CA ARG A 615 -9.96 -30.41 1.61
C ARG A 615 -9.66 -30.03 0.16
N THR A 616 -8.39 -29.98 -0.21
CA THR A 616 -7.94 -29.57 -1.54
C THR A 616 -7.21 -30.70 -2.24
N LEU A 617 -7.75 -31.14 -3.37
CA LEU A 617 -7.19 -32.22 -4.19
C LEU A 617 -6.93 -31.70 -5.61
N LYS A 618 -5.65 -31.54 -5.96
CA LYS A 618 -5.23 -31.15 -7.32
C LYS A 618 -4.51 -32.32 -7.98
N ILE A 619 -5.15 -32.99 -8.94
CA ILE A 619 -4.60 -34.19 -9.60
C ILE A 619 -4.61 -34.09 -11.11
N GLY A 620 -4.99 -32.94 -11.65
CA GLY A 620 -5.13 -32.74 -13.08
C GLY A 620 -3.86 -33.08 -13.87
N SER A 621 -3.99 -33.98 -14.85
CA SER A 621 -2.88 -34.36 -15.73
C SER A 621 -3.38 -35.04 -17.00
N LYS A 622 -2.62 -34.94 -18.09
CA LYS A 622 -2.92 -35.68 -19.34
C LYS A 622 -2.87 -37.20 -19.18
N SER A 623 -2.23 -37.69 -18.11
CA SER A 623 -2.16 -39.12 -17.79
C SER A 623 -3.40 -39.63 -17.06
N LEU A 624 -4.21 -38.73 -16.50
CA LEU A 624 -5.43 -39.07 -15.78
C LEU A 624 -6.51 -39.49 -16.79
N GLU A 625 -6.67 -40.81 -16.96
CA GLU A 625 -7.60 -41.39 -17.93
C GLU A 625 -9.02 -41.58 -17.35
N ARG A 626 -9.12 -41.82 -16.04
CA ARG A 626 -10.37 -42.06 -15.31
C ARG A 626 -10.30 -41.45 -13.90
N LEU A 627 -11.47 -41.19 -13.34
CA LEU A 627 -11.63 -40.74 -11.96
C LEU A 627 -12.69 -41.66 -11.33
N THR A 628 -12.27 -42.73 -10.67
CA THR A 628 -13.21 -43.75 -10.15
C THR A 628 -13.68 -43.44 -8.74
N HIS A 629 -12.82 -42.84 -7.92
CA HIS A 629 -13.13 -42.54 -6.52
C HIS A 629 -12.60 -41.17 -6.10
N ILE A 630 -13.36 -40.42 -5.30
CA ILE A 630 -12.99 -39.11 -4.76
C ILE A 630 -13.30 -39.10 -3.25
N PRO A 631 -12.42 -38.58 -2.38
CA PRO A 631 -12.72 -38.46 -0.95
C PRO A 631 -13.88 -37.50 -0.68
N VAL A 632 -14.80 -37.90 0.21
CA VAL A 632 -16.04 -37.15 0.54
C VAL A 632 -15.76 -35.80 1.20
N SER A 633 -14.59 -35.64 1.84
CA SER A 633 -14.19 -34.40 2.53
C SER A 633 -13.70 -33.29 1.59
N VAL A 634 -13.51 -33.56 0.29
CA VAL A 634 -12.93 -32.61 -0.65
C VAL A 634 -13.87 -31.41 -0.84
N THR A 635 -13.34 -30.22 -0.60
CA THR A 635 -14.02 -28.94 -0.82
C THR A 635 -13.59 -28.28 -2.13
N SER A 636 -12.37 -28.56 -2.61
CA SER A 636 -11.84 -28.01 -3.85
C SER A 636 -11.15 -29.10 -4.66
N LEU A 637 -11.69 -29.38 -5.86
CA LEU A 637 -11.20 -30.39 -6.78
C LEU A 637 -10.66 -29.76 -8.06
N ASP A 638 -9.40 -30.06 -8.37
CA ASP A 638 -8.69 -29.50 -9.51
C ASP A 638 -8.18 -30.61 -10.45
N LEU A 639 -8.72 -30.59 -11.66
CA LEU A 639 -8.53 -31.51 -12.76
C LEU A 639 -7.94 -30.80 -14.01
N ILE A 640 -7.36 -29.61 -13.85
CA ILE A 640 -6.11 -29.19 -14.53
C ILE A 640 -5.61 -30.00 -15.75
N ASN A 641 -5.86 -29.65 -17.02
CA ASN A 641 -5.22 -30.33 -18.17
C ASN A 641 -5.52 -31.85 -18.29
N SER A 642 -6.65 -32.33 -17.75
CA SER A 642 -6.95 -33.77 -17.76
C SER A 642 -7.52 -34.26 -19.08
N ASP A 643 -7.12 -35.48 -19.46
CA ASP A 643 -7.60 -36.16 -20.68
C ASP A 643 -8.89 -36.97 -20.44
N ILE A 644 -9.59 -36.69 -19.32
CA ILE A 644 -10.86 -37.32 -18.97
C ILE A 644 -11.95 -36.99 -19.98
N LYS A 645 -12.74 -37.99 -20.37
CA LYS A 645 -13.87 -37.81 -21.30
C LYS A 645 -15.16 -37.36 -20.61
N ARG A 646 -15.36 -37.80 -19.37
CA ARG A 646 -16.53 -37.53 -18.53
C ARG A 646 -16.06 -37.47 -17.08
N ILE A 647 -16.65 -36.55 -16.32
CA ILE A 647 -16.53 -36.51 -14.85
C ILE A 647 -17.48 -37.61 -14.29
N PRO A 648 -17.07 -38.39 -13.29
CA PRO A 648 -17.91 -39.45 -12.72
C PRO A 648 -19.12 -38.87 -11.96
N ASP A 649 -20.22 -39.62 -11.95
CA ASP A 649 -21.47 -39.21 -11.26
C ASP A 649 -21.30 -39.18 -9.73
N CYS A 650 -20.29 -39.84 -9.17
CA CYS A 650 -19.99 -39.79 -7.73
C CYS A 650 -19.66 -38.37 -7.22
N ILE A 651 -19.39 -37.42 -8.11
CA ILE A 651 -19.22 -36.01 -7.75
C ILE A 651 -20.50 -35.39 -7.17
N ILE A 652 -21.67 -35.91 -7.56
CA ILE A 652 -23.00 -35.48 -7.07
C ILE A 652 -23.12 -35.72 -5.57
N ASP A 653 -22.54 -36.81 -5.09
CA ASP A 653 -22.63 -37.26 -3.70
C ASP A 653 -21.55 -36.62 -2.79
N LEU A 654 -20.86 -35.57 -3.25
CA LEU A 654 -19.84 -34.85 -2.47
C LEU A 654 -20.49 -33.65 -1.73
N PRO A 655 -20.82 -33.77 -0.43
CA PRO A 655 -21.62 -32.76 0.27
C PRO A 655 -20.87 -31.45 0.51
N HIS A 656 -19.54 -31.46 0.47
CA HIS A 656 -18.70 -30.30 0.81
C HIS A 656 -17.99 -29.67 -0.38
N LEU A 657 -18.21 -30.16 -1.61
CA LEU A 657 -17.51 -29.64 -2.79
C LEU A 657 -18.00 -28.22 -3.13
N VAL A 658 -17.12 -27.24 -2.97
CA VAL A 658 -17.38 -25.81 -3.23
C VAL A 658 -16.81 -25.40 -4.60
N ASP A 659 -15.61 -25.86 -4.94
CA ASP A 659 -14.89 -25.45 -6.15
C ASP A 659 -14.53 -26.65 -7.03
N LEU A 660 -14.90 -26.59 -8.31
CA LEU A 660 -14.52 -27.56 -9.33
C LEU A 660 -13.78 -26.89 -10.48
N ILE A 661 -12.54 -27.30 -10.74
CA ILE A 661 -11.69 -26.75 -11.79
C ILE A 661 -11.35 -27.86 -12.79
N VAL A 662 -11.84 -27.75 -14.02
CA VAL A 662 -11.60 -28.67 -15.15
C VAL A 662 -11.04 -27.92 -16.35
N GLU A 663 -10.26 -26.86 -16.11
CA GLU A 663 -9.64 -26.06 -17.16
C GLU A 663 -8.73 -26.90 -18.07
N ASN A 664 -8.77 -26.60 -19.37
CA ASN A 664 -7.99 -27.24 -20.42
C ASN A 664 -8.19 -28.78 -20.50
N CYS A 665 -9.34 -29.29 -20.05
CA CYS A 665 -9.73 -30.69 -20.27
C CYS A 665 -10.23 -30.90 -21.71
N THR A 666 -9.31 -30.92 -22.68
CA THR A 666 -9.64 -30.86 -24.11
C THR A 666 -10.47 -32.04 -24.64
N LYS A 667 -10.50 -33.19 -23.93
CA LYS A 667 -11.29 -34.39 -24.28
C LYS A 667 -12.62 -34.49 -23.54
N LEU A 668 -12.91 -33.59 -22.61
CA LEU A 668 -14.14 -33.60 -21.83
C LEU A 668 -15.33 -33.27 -22.74
N VAL A 669 -16.31 -34.18 -22.81
CA VAL A 669 -17.48 -34.04 -23.70
C VAL A 669 -18.73 -33.58 -22.94
N SER A 670 -18.86 -33.96 -21.67
CA SER A 670 -20.05 -33.68 -20.87
C SER A 670 -19.72 -33.49 -19.39
N ILE A 671 -20.40 -32.55 -18.74
CA ILE A 671 -20.39 -32.36 -17.28
C ILE A 671 -21.73 -32.90 -16.71
N PRO A 672 -21.71 -33.86 -15.77
CA PRO A 672 -22.93 -34.43 -15.17
C PRO A 672 -23.61 -33.42 -14.24
N ALA A 673 -24.67 -33.85 -13.54
CA ALA A 673 -25.19 -33.06 -12.42
C ALA A 673 -24.08 -32.85 -11.37
N LEU A 674 -24.13 -31.71 -10.68
CA LEU A 674 -23.13 -31.31 -9.70
C LEU A 674 -23.78 -31.17 -8.31
N PRO A 675 -22.99 -31.28 -7.22
CA PRO A 675 -23.54 -31.24 -5.87
C PRO A 675 -24.12 -29.85 -5.55
N PRO A 676 -25.14 -29.77 -4.69
CA PRO A 676 -25.79 -28.50 -4.34
C PRO A 676 -24.90 -27.53 -3.54
N SER A 677 -23.77 -27.99 -3.02
CA SER A 677 -22.78 -27.16 -2.30
C SER A 677 -21.84 -26.39 -3.21
N LEU A 678 -21.84 -26.66 -4.52
CA LEU A 678 -20.91 -26.06 -5.48
C LEU A 678 -21.16 -24.55 -5.63
N LYS A 679 -20.13 -23.74 -5.41
CA LYS A 679 -20.14 -22.27 -5.58
C LYS A 679 -19.27 -21.79 -6.74
N SER A 680 -18.37 -22.61 -7.27
CA SER A 680 -17.52 -22.24 -8.40
C SER A 680 -17.27 -23.40 -9.37
N LEU A 681 -17.41 -23.15 -10.67
CA LEU A 681 -17.00 -24.05 -11.75
C LEU A 681 -16.13 -23.30 -12.77
N ASN A 682 -14.91 -23.78 -12.96
CA ASN A 682 -14.03 -23.36 -14.05
C ASN A 682 -13.86 -24.50 -15.05
N ALA A 683 -14.48 -24.37 -16.22
CA ALA A 683 -14.38 -25.29 -17.34
C ALA A 683 -13.80 -24.62 -18.60
N ASN A 684 -12.89 -23.67 -18.41
CA ASN A 684 -12.26 -22.93 -19.49
C ASN A 684 -11.43 -23.85 -20.41
N ASN A 685 -11.35 -23.53 -21.69
CA ASN A 685 -10.59 -24.24 -22.72
C ASN A 685 -10.99 -25.72 -22.90
N CYS A 686 -12.19 -26.13 -22.48
CA CYS A 686 -12.75 -27.46 -22.75
C CYS A 686 -13.35 -27.53 -24.17
N VAL A 687 -12.50 -27.51 -25.20
CA VAL A 687 -12.90 -27.38 -26.62
C VAL A 687 -13.81 -28.51 -27.16
N SER A 688 -13.88 -29.66 -26.47
CA SER A 688 -14.76 -30.78 -26.84
C SER A 688 -16.08 -30.81 -26.07
N LEU A 689 -16.28 -29.91 -25.12
CA LEU A 689 -17.44 -29.89 -24.23
C LEU A 689 -18.69 -29.53 -25.03
N LYS A 690 -19.71 -30.40 -24.96
CA LYS A 690 -20.99 -30.25 -25.68
C LYS A 690 -22.14 -30.00 -24.71
N THR A 691 -22.28 -30.88 -23.71
CA THR A 691 -23.43 -30.89 -22.80
C THR A 691 -23.01 -30.53 -21.37
N VAL A 692 -23.84 -29.76 -20.68
CA VAL A 692 -23.67 -29.41 -19.25
C VAL A 692 -25.02 -29.54 -18.56
N HIS A 693 -25.11 -30.36 -17.52
CA HIS A 693 -26.35 -30.50 -16.76
C HIS A 693 -26.51 -29.31 -15.79
N CYS A 694 -27.44 -28.40 -16.12
CA CYS A 694 -27.54 -27.09 -15.47
C CYS A 694 -28.39 -27.08 -14.18
N SER A 695 -28.29 -28.12 -13.33
CA SER A 695 -29.04 -28.22 -12.06
C SER A 695 -28.22 -27.70 -10.89
N PHE A 696 -27.89 -26.41 -10.95
CA PHE A 696 -27.14 -25.76 -9.89
C PHE A 696 -28.11 -25.27 -8.80
N HIS A 697 -27.83 -25.61 -7.54
CA HIS A 697 -28.66 -25.22 -6.40
C HIS A 697 -27.95 -24.07 -5.66
N SER A 698 -28.68 -23.00 -5.27
CA SER A 698 -28.13 -21.73 -4.73
C SER A 698 -27.47 -20.84 -5.80
N PRO A 699 -27.45 -19.49 -5.66
CA PRO A 699 -26.70 -18.66 -6.59
C PRO A 699 -25.22 -19.04 -6.57
N ILE A 700 -24.70 -19.40 -7.75
CA ILE A 700 -23.29 -19.73 -7.92
C ILE A 700 -22.46 -18.44 -7.92
N ASN A 701 -21.28 -18.45 -7.33
CA ASN A 701 -20.41 -17.28 -7.35
C ASN A 701 -19.78 -17.10 -8.75
N VAL A 702 -19.20 -18.17 -9.31
CA VAL A 702 -18.46 -18.09 -10.58
C VAL A 702 -18.74 -19.30 -11.48
N LEU A 703 -19.14 -19.05 -12.74
CA LEU A 703 -19.28 -20.06 -13.80
C LEU A 703 -18.47 -19.67 -15.03
N THR A 704 -17.49 -20.46 -15.43
CA THR A 704 -16.66 -20.10 -16.60
C THR A 704 -16.51 -21.27 -17.58
N PHE A 705 -16.78 -20.99 -18.85
CA PHE A 705 -16.76 -21.92 -19.99
C PHE A 705 -16.04 -21.33 -21.18
N TYR A 706 -15.02 -20.53 -20.91
CA TYR A 706 -14.25 -19.84 -21.92
C TYR A 706 -13.71 -20.78 -23.01
N ASN A 707 -13.72 -20.39 -24.27
CA ASN A 707 -13.30 -21.20 -25.43
C ASN A 707 -14.01 -22.56 -25.58
N CYS A 708 -15.14 -22.80 -24.91
CA CYS A 708 -15.97 -24.01 -25.08
C CYS A 708 -16.92 -23.89 -26.29
N LEU A 709 -16.33 -23.76 -27.50
CA LEU A 709 -17.05 -23.42 -28.73
C LEU A 709 -18.08 -24.47 -29.22
N LYS A 710 -18.05 -25.69 -28.65
CA LYS A 710 -18.93 -26.81 -29.03
C LYS A 710 -20.13 -27.00 -28.09
N LEU A 711 -20.32 -26.11 -27.12
CA LEU A 711 -21.50 -26.14 -26.24
C LEU A 711 -22.77 -26.05 -27.08
N ASP A 712 -23.70 -26.98 -26.87
CA ASP A 712 -24.99 -26.97 -27.55
C ASP A 712 -25.90 -25.83 -27.06
N GLU A 713 -26.96 -25.53 -27.82
CA GLU A 713 -27.81 -24.38 -27.52
C GLU A 713 -28.59 -24.55 -26.22
N GLU A 714 -28.96 -25.79 -25.89
CA GLU A 714 -29.70 -26.11 -24.66
C GLU A 714 -28.81 -25.89 -23.41
N ALA A 715 -27.55 -26.32 -23.46
CA ALA A 715 -26.57 -26.08 -22.41
C ALA A 715 -26.26 -24.59 -22.27
N ARG A 716 -26.05 -23.86 -23.37
CA ARG A 716 -25.83 -22.40 -23.32
C ARG A 716 -27.00 -21.68 -22.66
N ARG A 717 -28.24 -21.99 -23.08
CA ARG A 717 -29.46 -21.42 -22.50
C ARG A 717 -29.59 -21.78 -21.02
N GLY A 718 -29.38 -23.05 -20.66
CA GLY A 718 -29.42 -23.53 -19.29
C GLY A 718 -28.38 -22.85 -18.38
N ILE A 719 -27.17 -22.59 -18.89
CA ILE A 719 -26.10 -21.85 -18.20
C ILE A 719 -26.51 -20.39 -18.01
N ILE A 720 -26.97 -19.72 -19.07
CA ILE A 720 -27.39 -18.32 -19.04
C ILE A 720 -28.54 -18.10 -18.07
N GLN A 721 -29.44 -19.06 -17.88
CA GLN A 721 -30.57 -18.96 -16.96
C GLN A 721 -30.18 -19.06 -15.48
N GLN A 722 -28.96 -19.49 -15.15
CA GLN A 722 -28.53 -19.64 -13.76
C GLN A 722 -28.42 -18.29 -13.03
N SER A 723 -28.70 -18.35 -11.73
CA SER A 723 -28.47 -17.24 -10.81
C SER A 723 -27.00 -17.21 -10.41
N VAL A 724 -26.32 -16.10 -10.69
CA VAL A 724 -24.89 -15.94 -10.45
C VAL A 724 -24.64 -14.66 -9.66
N HIS A 725 -23.87 -14.75 -8.57
CA HIS A 725 -23.54 -13.62 -7.71
C HIS A 725 -22.28 -12.87 -8.17
N GLY A 726 -21.25 -13.59 -8.63
CA GLY A 726 -20.01 -12.99 -9.13
C GLY A 726 -20.09 -12.75 -10.64
N TYR A 727 -19.74 -13.76 -11.44
CA TYR A 727 -19.81 -13.64 -12.89
C TYR A 727 -19.89 -14.98 -13.62
N LEU A 728 -20.40 -14.91 -14.84
CA LEU A 728 -20.54 -16.01 -15.76
C LEU A 728 -19.91 -15.65 -17.10
N CYS A 729 -19.14 -16.58 -17.67
CA CYS A 729 -18.46 -16.38 -18.96
C CYS A 729 -18.64 -17.59 -19.88
N LEU A 730 -19.08 -17.35 -21.11
CA LEU A 730 -19.16 -18.36 -22.17
C LEU A 730 -19.02 -17.74 -23.57
N PRO A 731 -18.66 -18.52 -24.60
CA PRO A 731 -18.69 -18.07 -25.98
C PRO A 731 -20.11 -17.73 -26.43
N ALA A 732 -20.27 -16.57 -27.08
CA ALA A 732 -21.52 -16.14 -27.70
C ALA A 732 -21.23 -15.23 -28.90
N LYS A 733 -22.13 -15.17 -29.87
CA LYS A 733 -22.00 -14.29 -31.05
C LYS A 733 -22.78 -12.99 -30.93
N GLU A 734 -23.81 -12.97 -30.08
CA GLU A 734 -24.73 -11.86 -29.87
C GLU A 734 -25.22 -11.88 -28.43
N VAL A 735 -25.76 -10.77 -27.94
CA VAL A 735 -26.42 -10.72 -26.63
C VAL A 735 -27.69 -11.59 -26.64
N PRO A 736 -27.85 -12.53 -25.68
CA PRO A 736 -28.97 -13.48 -25.66
C PRO A 736 -30.35 -12.81 -25.64
N ALA A 737 -31.38 -13.49 -26.17
CA ALA A 737 -32.76 -12.99 -26.25
C ALA A 737 -33.40 -12.74 -24.88
N GLU A 738 -32.87 -13.38 -23.83
CA GLU A 738 -33.30 -13.25 -22.44
C GLU A 738 -33.07 -11.84 -21.85
N PHE A 739 -32.15 -11.05 -22.42
CA PHE A 739 -31.92 -9.67 -22.02
C PHE A 739 -32.93 -8.73 -22.71
N THR A 740 -33.82 -8.13 -21.91
CA THR A 740 -34.94 -7.30 -22.40
C THR A 740 -34.49 -5.98 -23.01
N HIS A 741 -33.39 -5.42 -22.51
CA HIS A 741 -32.78 -4.21 -23.04
C HIS A 741 -31.42 -4.54 -23.63
N LYS A 742 -31.19 -4.13 -24.88
CA LYS A 742 -29.92 -4.35 -25.60
C LYS A 742 -29.46 -3.06 -26.26
N ALA A 743 -28.16 -2.83 -26.29
CA ALA A 743 -27.55 -1.71 -26.98
C ALA A 743 -26.21 -2.09 -27.59
N THR A 744 -25.85 -1.46 -28.71
CA THR A 744 -24.51 -1.55 -29.28
C THR A 744 -23.58 -0.61 -28.53
N GLY A 745 -22.38 -1.09 -28.20
CA GLY A 745 -21.39 -0.34 -27.43
C GLY A 745 -21.55 -0.48 -25.91
N LYS A 746 -20.99 0.49 -25.18
CA LYS A 746 -20.68 0.37 -23.76
C LYS A 746 -21.73 0.91 -22.78
N SER A 747 -22.87 1.39 -23.25
CA SER A 747 -23.88 2.00 -22.38
C SER A 747 -25.30 1.72 -22.84
N ILE A 748 -26.20 1.55 -21.88
CA ILE A 748 -27.63 1.39 -22.12
C ILE A 748 -28.44 2.17 -21.10
N THR A 749 -29.43 2.93 -21.59
CA THR A 749 -30.35 3.69 -20.75
C THR A 749 -31.71 3.02 -20.75
N ILE A 750 -32.22 2.73 -19.56
CA ILE A 750 -33.51 2.07 -19.37
C ILE A 750 -34.49 3.10 -18.80
N PRO A 751 -35.59 3.41 -19.52
CA PRO A 751 -36.64 4.26 -18.98
C PRO A 751 -37.41 3.52 -17.90
N LEU A 752 -37.59 4.18 -16.76
CA LEU A 752 -38.49 3.76 -15.69
C LEU A 752 -39.88 4.27 -16.07
N ALA A 753 -40.88 3.39 -16.08
CA ALA A 753 -42.15 3.61 -16.77
C ALA A 753 -42.78 5.00 -16.48
N PRO A 754 -43.28 5.71 -17.51
CA PRO A 754 -43.91 7.01 -17.33
C PRO A 754 -45.37 6.82 -16.86
N GLY A 755 -45.61 7.01 -15.57
CA GLY A 755 -46.94 7.19 -15.00
C GLY A 755 -47.42 6.01 -14.15
N GLY A 756 -47.51 6.25 -12.84
CA GLY A 756 -48.10 5.35 -11.84
C GLY A 756 -47.08 4.95 -10.79
N GLU A 757 -47.40 5.18 -9.52
CA GLU A 757 -46.64 4.84 -8.32
C GLU A 757 -46.02 3.42 -8.42
N ALA A 758 -44.77 3.36 -8.86
CA ALA A 758 -43.93 2.17 -8.78
C ALA A 758 -42.61 2.59 -8.16
N THR A 759 -42.65 2.92 -6.86
CA THR A 759 -41.47 2.79 -6.00
C THR A 759 -40.98 1.36 -6.16
N PHE A 760 -39.75 1.15 -6.63
CA PHE A 760 -39.13 -0.17 -6.62
C PHE A 760 -39.25 -0.75 -5.21
N SER A 761 -40.03 -1.82 -5.03
CA SER A 761 -40.01 -2.57 -3.77
C SER A 761 -38.61 -3.18 -3.60
N ALA A 762 -38.17 -3.23 -2.35
CA ALA A 762 -36.77 -3.21 -1.92
C ALA A 762 -35.94 -4.50 -2.09
N PRO A 763 -36.16 -5.32 -3.14
CA PRO A 763 -35.02 -6.00 -3.76
C PRO A 763 -35.17 -6.16 -5.29
N SER A 764 -35.24 -5.07 -6.06
CA SER A 764 -35.17 -5.21 -7.52
C SER A 764 -33.74 -5.58 -7.92
N ARG A 765 -33.57 -6.81 -8.45
CA ARG A 765 -32.29 -7.33 -8.93
C ARG A 765 -32.16 -7.09 -10.42
N PHE A 766 -30.94 -6.98 -10.91
CA PHE A 766 -30.68 -6.95 -12.35
C PHE A 766 -29.69 -8.04 -12.75
N LYS A 767 -29.76 -8.40 -14.03
CA LYS A 767 -28.78 -9.21 -14.73
C LYS A 767 -28.25 -8.38 -15.90
N ALA A 768 -26.95 -8.12 -15.93
CA ALA A 768 -26.31 -7.38 -17.00
C ALA A 768 -25.33 -8.30 -17.73
N CYS A 769 -25.11 -8.01 -19.00
CA CYS A 769 -24.11 -8.69 -19.80
C CYS A 769 -23.36 -7.76 -20.76
N VAL A 770 -22.14 -8.18 -21.09
CA VAL A 770 -21.25 -7.50 -22.02
C VAL A 770 -20.71 -8.55 -22.99
N LEU A 771 -20.85 -8.30 -24.28
CA LEU A 771 -20.25 -9.07 -25.34
C LEU A 771 -18.90 -8.44 -25.72
N LEU A 772 -17.82 -9.17 -25.46
CA LEU A 772 -16.46 -8.72 -25.76
C LEU A 772 -15.92 -9.41 -27.00
N SER A 773 -15.26 -8.63 -27.87
CA SER A 773 -14.43 -9.15 -28.96
C SER A 773 -13.15 -9.82 -28.42
N PRO A 774 -12.51 -10.73 -29.18
CA PRO A 774 -11.27 -11.37 -28.80
C PRO A 774 -10.19 -10.37 -28.34
N VAL A 775 -9.65 -10.58 -27.13
CA VAL A 775 -8.58 -9.76 -26.56
C VAL A 775 -7.28 -10.56 -26.55
N GLU A 776 -6.28 -10.14 -27.31
CA GLU A 776 -4.97 -10.79 -27.31
C GLU A 776 -4.16 -10.47 -26.05
N ASN A 777 -3.47 -11.46 -25.50
CA ASN A 777 -2.47 -11.32 -24.43
C ASN A 777 -3.01 -10.74 -23.11
N CYS A 778 -4.29 -10.97 -22.79
CA CYS A 778 -4.91 -10.54 -21.55
C CYS A 778 -5.17 -11.71 -20.59
N ARG A 779 -4.65 -11.64 -19.35
CA ARG A 779 -4.85 -12.66 -18.29
C ARG A 779 -5.98 -12.30 -17.32
N PHE A 780 -6.33 -11.03 -17.23
CA PHE A 780 -7.36 -10.53 -16.33
C PHE A 780 -8.13 -9.46 -17.05
N ILE A 781 -9.44 -9.66 -17.16
CA ILE A 781 -10.35 -8.60 -17.58
C ILE A 781 -11.01 -8.07 -16.31
N SER A 782 -11.06 -6.75 -16.15
CA SER A 782 -11.91 -6.12 -15.14
C SER A 782 -13.07 -5.45 -15.87
N ILE A 783 -14.28 -5.94 -15.63
CA ILE A 783 -15.52 -5.33 -16.13
C ILE A 783 -16.13 -4.55 -14.99
N ILE A 784 -16.31 -3.26 -15.20
CA ILE A 784 -16.96 -2.36 -14.26
C ILE A 784 -18.28 -1.92 -14.87
N CYS A 785 -19.34 -1.97 -14.07
CA CYS A 785 -20.64 -1.45 -14.42
C CYS A 785 -21.00 -0.32 -13.47
N HIS A 786 -21.08 0.90 -13.99
CA HIS A 786 -21.56 2.07 -13.28
C HIS A 786 -23.06 2.22 -13.52
N LEU A 787 -23.82 2.36 -12.44
CA LEU A 787 -25.22 2.76 -12.51
C LEU A 787 -25.27 4.26 -12.23
N ASN A 788 -25.73 5.03 -13.21
CA ASN A 788 -25.83 6.47 -13.14
C ASN A 788 -27.29 6.90 -13.26
N SER A 789 -27.67 7.92 -12.48
CA SER A 789 -28.94 8.61 -12.65
C SER A 789 -28.95 9.44 -13.93
N LYS A 790 -30.14 9.92 -14.33
CA LYS A 790 -30.31 10.88 -15.43
C LYS A 790 -29.42 12.14 -15.32
N GLU A 791 -29.11 12.56 -14.10
CA GLU A 791 -28.28 13.74 -13.81
C GLU A 791 -26.78 13.44 -13.79
N GLY A 792 -26.39 12.19 -14.08
CA GLY A 792 -24.99 11.76 -14.06
C GLY A 792 -24.45 11.43 -12.66
N VAL A 793 -25.31 11.38 -11.64
CA VAL A 793 -24.94 11.00 -10.28
C VAL A 793 -24.76 9.48 -10.22
N LYS A 794 -23.61 9.05 -9.71
CA LYS A 794 -23.26 7.64 -9.52
C LYS A 794 -24.10 7.02 -8.40
N ILE A 795 -25.00 6.10 -8.76
CA ILE A 795 -25.89 5.37 -7.84
C ILE A 795 -25.15 4.20 -7.21
N ASN A 796 -24.51 3.37 -8.04
CA ASN A 796 -23.77 2.19 -7.58
C ASN A 796 -22.68 1.78 -8.58
N SER A 797 -21.78 0.89 -8.17
CA SER A 797 -20.80 0.28 -9.07
C SER A 797 -20.55 -1.17 -8.74
N PHE A 798 -20.62 -1.98 -9.79
CA PHE A 798 -20.33 -3.41 -9.73
C PHE A 798 -19.03 -3.66 -10.44
N PHE A 799 -18.21 -4.51 -9.85
CA PHE A 799 -16.94 -4.93 -10.42
C PHE A 799 -16.95 -6.44 -10.57
N SER A 800 -16.50 -6.90 -11.72
CA SER A 800 -16.25 -8.30 -12.01
C SER A 800 -14.83 -8.41 -12.52
N ASN A 801 -14.04 -9.31 -11.93
CA ASN A 801 -12.66 -9.54 -12.30
C ASN A 801 -12.48 -10.97 -12.84
N PRO A 802 -13.03 -11.29 -14.03
CA PRO A 802 -12.83 -12.58 -14.64
C PRO A 802 -11.35 -12.89 -14.86
N ARG A 803 -10.92 -14.02 -14.31
CA ARG A 803 -9.64 -14.62 -14.65
C ARG A 803 -9.76 -15.29 -16.02
N LEU A 804 -8.99 -14.80 -16.99
CA LEU A 804 -8.77 -15.48 -18.25
C LEU A 804 -7.57 -16.40 -18.02
N GLY A 805 -7.67 -17.67 -18.38
CA GLY A 805 -6.53 -18.60 -18.29
C GLY A 805 -5.34 -18.16 -19.15
N ASP A 806 -4.35 -19.04 -19.34
CA ASP A 806 -3.15 -18.72 -20.14
C ASP A 806 -3.43 -18.52 -21.66
N LEU A 807 -4.64 -18.78 -22.14
CA LEU A 807 -5.04 -18.68 -23.55
C LEU A 807 -6.00 -17.51 -23.78
N SER A 808 -5.73 -16.69 -24.80
CA SER A 808 -6.62 -15.61 -25.26
C SER A 808 -7.96 -16.16 -25.79
N PRO A 809 -9.04 -15.34 -25.82
CA PRO A 809 -10.34 -15.79 -26.29
C PRO A 809 -10.21 -15.98 -27.79
N LEU A 810 -10.61 -17.14 -28.30
CA LEU A 810 -10.55 -17.44 -29.73
C LEU A 810 -11.74 -16.86 -30.51
N SER A 811 -12.76 -16.40 -29.78
CA SER A 811 -14.01 -15.85 -30.31
C SER A 811 -14.55 -14.77 -29.38
N GLU A 812 -15.66 -14.17 -29.77
CA GLU A 812 -16.46 -13.31 -28.92
C GLU A 812 -16.96 -14.10 -27.69
N HIS A 813 -16.95 -13.43 -26.54
CA HIS A 813 -17.36 -14.01 -25.26
C HIS A 813 -18.36 -13.10 -24.54
N LEU A 814 -19.38 -13.73 -23.99
CA LEU A 814 -20.40 -13.08 -23.19
C LEU A 814 -20.02 -13.17 -21.71
N PHE A 815 -19.97 -12.02 -21.07
CA PHE A 815 -19.81 -11.89 -19.63
C PHE A 815 -21.14 -11.50 -19.04
N ILE A 816 -21.62 -12.23 -18.05
CA ILE A 816 -22.88 -11.96 -17.35
C ILE A 816 -22.58 -11.79 -15.86
N PHE A 817 -23.19 -10.81 -15.23
CA PHE A 817 -23.15 -10.59 -13.79
C PHE A 817 -24.48 -10.01 -13.32
N GLY A 818 -24.74 -10.04 -12.03
CA GLY A 818 -25.98 -9.54 -11.46
C GLY A 818 -25.75 -8.88 -10.11
N GLY A 819 -26.65 -7.99 -9.73
CA GLY A 819 -26.56 -7.24 -8.50
C GLY A 819 -27.91 -6.68 -8.07
N ASP A 820 -27.92 -6.07 -6.89
CA ASP A 820 -29.08 -5.37 -6.36
C ASP A 820 -29.02 -3.92 -6.83
N LEU A 821 -30.12 -3.36 -7.34
CA LEU A 821 -30.13 -1.98 -7.83
C LEU A 821 -29.83 -0.95 -6.71
N VAL A 822 -30.12 -1.30 -5.45
CA VAL A 822 -29.94 -0.45 -4.26
C VAL A 822 -29.16 -1.24 -3.18
N SER A 823 -28.13 -0.64 -2.58
CA SER A 823 -27.25 -1.30 -1.61
C SER A 823 -27.91 -1.46 -0.23
N GLN A 824 -27.74 -2.61 0.45
CA GLN A 824 -28.30 -2.84 1.79
C GLN A 824 -27.57 -2.07 2.92
N ARG A 825 -26.46 -1.35 2.64
CA ARG A 825 -25.68 -0.62 3.66
C ARG A 825 -26.23 0.76 4.01
N ASP A 826 -27.18 1.29 3.23
CA ASP A 826 -27.74 2.64 3.41
C ASP A 826 -29.15 2.63 4.04
N ARG A 827 -29.41 1.76 5.03
CA ARG A 827 -30.70 1.80 5.77
C ARG A 827 -30.87 3.02 6.70
N GLY A 828 -30.00 4.01 6.61
CA GLY A 828 -30.14 5.31 7.29
C GLY A 828 -30.54 6.47 6.37
N HIS A 829 -30.51 6.28 5.05
CA HIS A 829 -30.86 7.31 4.08
C HIS A 829 -31.83 6.71 3.07
N GLU A 830 -33.10 7.06 3.18
CA GLU A 830 -33.99 7.06 2.01
C GLU A 830 -33.36 8.00 0.98
N VAL A 831 -32.53 7.45 0.09
CA VAL A 831 -32.22 8.16 -1.14
C VAL A 831 -33.49 8.08 -1.96
N ASP A 832 -34.24 9.16 -1.93
CA ASP A 832 -35.43 9.40 -2.72
C ASP A 832 -35.01 9.49 -4.20
N VAL A 833 -34.64 8.35 -4.80
CA VAL A 833 -34.20 8.28 -6.19
C VAL A 833 -35.45 8.34 -7.08
N ALA A 834 -36.06 9.52 -7.14
CA ALA A 834 -37.10 9.87 -8.11
C ALA A 834 -36.49 10.04 -9.52
N THR A 835 -35.68 9.10 -9.98
CA THR A 835 -35.10 9.13 -11.32
C THR A 835 -36.05 8.45 -12.29
N SER A 836 -36.38 9.11 -13.40
CA SER A 836 -37.21 8.53 -14.46
C SER A 836 -36.45 7.56 -15.38
N GLU A 837 -35.12 7.53 -15.30
CA GLU A 837 -34.24 6.78 -16.20
C GLU A 837 -32.97 6.35 -15.44
N ILE A 838 -32.50 5.12 -15.66
CA ILE A 838 -31.22 4.61 -15.15
C ILE A 838 -30.31 4.28 -16.34
N THR A 839 -29.08 4.75 -16.29
CA THR A 839 -28.06 4.41 -17.28
C THR A 839 -27.06 3.42 -16.70
N PHE A 840 -26.88 2.31 -17.40
CA PHE A 840 -25.82 1.33 -17.15
C PHE A 840 -24.67 1.67 -18.10
N GLU A 841 -23.53 2.08 -17.53
CA GLU A 841 -22.29 2.30 -18.27
C GLU A 841 -21.28 1.21 -17.92
N PHE A 842 -20.83 0.48 -18.93
CA PHE A 842 -19.86 -0.58 -18.83
C PHE A 842 -18.48 -0.06 -19.22
N SER A 843 -17.46 -0.46 -18.49
CA SER A 843 -16.06 -0.29 -18.87
C SER A 843 -15.29 -1.59 -18.66
N CYS A 844 -14.28 -1.78 -19.48
CA CYS A 844 -13.36 -2.90 -19.48
C CYS A 844 -11.94 -2.35 -19.38
N SER A 845 -11.26 -2.62 -18.27
CA SER A 845 -9.90 -2.11 -18.03
C SER A 845 -8.98 -2.38 -19.23
N TYR A 846 -8.46 -1.31 -19.86
CA TYR A 846 -7.57 -1.34 -21.03
C TYR A 846 -8.20 -1.81 -22.36
N PHE A 847 -9.49 -2.16 -22.41
CA PHE A 847 -10.15 -2.73 -23.60
C PHE A 847 -11.60 -2.24 -23.79
N ASP A 848 -11.91 -1.00 -23.40
CA ASP A 848 -13.23 -0.39 -23.62
C ASP A 848 -13.68 -0.45 -25.09
N ASP A 849 -12.74 -0.34 -26.03
CA ASP A 849 -12.96 -0.43 -27.47
C ASP A 849 -13.36 -1.83 -27.95
N LYS A 850 -13.22 -2.86 -27.09
CA LYS A 850 -13.54 -4.25 -27.39
C LYS A 850 -14.94 -4.66 -26.99
N ILE A 851 -15.69 -3.78 -26.31
CA ILE A 851 -17.11 -3.96 -26.01
C ILE A 851 -17.93 -3.78 -27.29
N ILE A 852 -18.53 -4.87 -27.77
CA ILE A 852 -19.33 -4.87 -28.99
C ILE A 852 -20.78 -4.49 -28.67
N GLU A 853 -21.37 -5.19 -27.69
CA GLU A 853 -22.77 -5.07 -27.30
C GLU A 853 -22.91 -5.22 -25.79
N CYS A 854 -23.94 -4.62 -25.22
CA CYS A 854 -24.34 -4.84 -23.84
C CYS A 854 -25.85 -5.09 -23.74
N GLY A 855 -26.25 -5.79 -22.68
CA GLY A 855 -27.64 -6.09 -22.40
C GLY A 855 -27.96 -6.10 -20.92
N VAL A 856 -29.17 -5.71 -20.57
CA VAL A 856 -29.66 -5.67 -19.19
C VAL A 856 -31.07 -6.25 -19.12
N GLN A 857 -31.31 -7.05 -18.09
CA GLN A 857 -32.59 -7.61 -17.71
C GLN A 857 -32.88 -7.21 -16.26
N ILE A 858 -34.01 -6.56 -16.03
CA ILE A 858 -34.50 -6.27 -14.67
C ILE A 858 -35.35 -7.44 -14.22
N LEU A 859 -35.08 -7.95 -13.01
CA LEU A 859 -35.80 -9.06 -12.40
C LEU A 859 -36.77 -8.49 -11.37
N THR A 860 -38.06 -8.50 -11.68
CA THR A 860 -39.12 -8.21 -10.71
C THR A 860 -39.43 -9.50 -9.93
N GLU A 861 -39.43 -9.44 -8.59
CA GLU A 861 -40.01 -10.53 -7.81
C GLU A 861 -41.52 -10.54 -8.03
N ASP A 862 -41.97 -11.36 -8.97
CA ASP A 862 -43.39 -11.64 -9.11
C ASP A 862 -43.85 -12.43 -7.88
N ALA A 863 -44.73 -11.82 -7.11
CA ALA A 863 -45.49 -12.49 -6.08
C ALA A 863 -46.23 -13.71 -6.68
N LYS A 864 -45.82 -14.91 -6.25
CA LYS A 864 -46.47 -16.22 -6.42
C LYS A 864 -46.49 -16.82 -7.83
N GLY A 865 -45.62 -17.82 -8.03
CA GLY A 865 -45.72 -18.84 -9.07
C GLY A 865 -45.06 -20.16 -8.65
N SER A 866 -45.82 -21.00 -7.94
CA SER A 866 -45.56 -22.40 -7.54
C SER A 866 -44.48 -23.18 -8.31
N SER A 867 -43.46 -23.66 -7.59
CA SER A 867 -43.14 -25.09 -7.60
C SER A 867 -42.92 -25.57 -6.15
N ASN A 868 -43.79 -26.48 -5.73
CA ASN A 868 -43.92 -26.99 -4.38
C ASN A 868 -42.69 -27.79 -3.95
N THR A 869 -42.09 -27.43 -2.81
CA THR A 869 -41.79 -28.42 -1.76
C THR A 869 -42.19 -27.83 -0.42
N SER A 870 -43.06 -28.58 0.26
CA SER A 870 -43.89 -28.21 1.40
C SER A 870 -43.14 -27.65 2.60
N GLN A 871 -43.55 -26.46 3.03
CA GLN A 871 -43.60 -26.11 4.45
C GLN A 871 -44.59 -27.06 5.13
N VAL A 872 -44.11 -27.81 6.13
CA VAL A 872 -44.96 -28.41 7.16
C VAL A 872 -44.63 -27.66 8.44
N ASP A 873 -45.56 -26.83 8.89
CA ASP A 873 -45.56 -26.24 10.23
C ASP A 873 -45.69 -27.33 11.28
N TYR A 874 -45.01 -27.19 12.43
CA TYR A 874 -45.65 -27.34 13.74
C TYR A 874 -44.83 -26.65 14.84
N PHE A 875 -45.56 -25.93 15.69
CA PHE A 875 -45.11 -25.17 16.85
C PHE A 875 -44.49 -26.02 17.97
N ASN A 876 -43.54 -25.38 18.66
CA ASN A 876 -43.06 -25.52 20.04
C ASN A 876 -43.72 -26.57 20.96
N THR A 877 -42.86 -27.34 21.67
CA THR A 877 -43.13 -27.72 23.07
C THR A 877 -41.83 -27.90 23.86
N GLU A 878 -41.70 -27.08 24.91
CA GLU A 878 -41.09 -27.31 26.23
C GLU A 878 -39.60 -27.69 26.41
N ARG A 879 -38.89 -26.71 27.01
CA ARG A 879 -37.79 -26.78 28.00
C ARG A 879 -37.40 -28.18 28.53
N SER A 880 -36.10 -28.49 28.41
CA SER A 880 -35.27 -28.74 29.60
C SER A 880 -33.81 -28.38 29.34
N SER A 881 -33.19 -27.81 30.36
CA SER A 881 -31.85 -27.26 30.46
C SER A 881 -30.75 -28.32 30.52
N SER A 882 -29.66 -28.17 29.76
CA SER A 882 -28.27 -28.18 30.29
C SER A 882 -27.24 -28.01 29.15
N GLU A 883 -26.19 -27.26 29.49
CA GLU A 883 -24.89 -27.09 28.80
C GLU A 883 -24.85 -26.16 27.58
N VAL A 884 -24.60 -24.89 27.92
CA VAL A 884 -24.17 -23.81 27.04
C VAL A 884 -22.64 -23.88 26.92
N GLU A 885 -22.12 -24.22 25.74
CA GLU A 885 -20.83 -23.70 25.29
C GLU A 885 -21.10 -22.61 24.24
N ASN A 886 -20.79 -21.37 24.62
CA ASN A 886 -20.93 -20.18 23.80
C ASN A 886 -20.01 -20.26 22.58
N PHE A 887 -20.58 -20.38 21.38
CA PHE A 887 -19.93 -19.87 20.17
C PHE A 887 -20.45 -18.45 19.94
N GLU A 888 -19.57 -17.48 20.13
CA GLU A 888 -19.78 -16.09 19.75
C GLU A 888 -20.05 -16.00 18.26
N THR A 889 -21.15 -15.33 17.92
CA THR A 889 -21.54 -14.97 16.56
C THR A 889 -20.67 -13.83 16.07
N GLU A 890 -19.70 -14.12 15.21
CA GLU A 890 -18.99 -13.09 14.43
C GLU A 890 -19.69 -12.81 13.10
N SER A 891 -19.95 -11.52 12.92
CA SER A 891 -20.57 -10.86 11.78
C SER A 891 -19.87 -11.09 10.44
N ASN A 892 -20.67 -11.16 9.37
CA ASN A 892 -20.28 -11.19 7.96
C ASN A 892 -19.24 -10.12 7.59
N SER A 893 -18.00 -10.55 7.36
CA SER A 893 -17.07 -9.93 6.41
C SER A 893 -16.28 -11.04 5.71
N SER A 894 -15.79 -10.78 4.50
CA SER A 894 -15.23 -11.74 3.55
C SER A 894 -14.20 -12.73 4.15
N TYR A 895 -14.64 -13.96 4.43
CA TYR A 895 -13.76 -15.06 4.83
C TYR A 895 -12.99 -15.61 3.62
N LEU A 896 -11.77 -15.13 3.40
CA LEU A 896 -10.71 -15.98 2.86
C LEU A 896 -10.09 -16.69 4.07
N SER A 897 -10.31 -18.00 4.19
CA SER A 897 -9.62 -18.79 5.21
C SER A 897 -8.11 -18.83 4.92
N ASP A 898 -7.27 -18.93 5.96
CA ASP A 898 -5.82 -19.08 5.81
C ASP A 898 -5.42 -20.24 4.85
N ASP A 899 -6.25 -21.28 4.77
CA ASP A 899 -6.11 -22.41 3.85
C ASP A 899 -6.30 -22.00 2.37
N LEU A 900 -7.15 -20.99 2.08
CA LEU A 900 -7.35 -20.42 0.73
C LEU A 900 -6.20 -19.48 0.35
N VAL A 901 -5.62 -18.73 1.29
CA VAL A 901 -4.46 -17.86 1.01
C VAL A 901 -3.26 -18.67 0.54
N GLU A 902 -2.99 -19.83 1.17
CA GLU A 902 -1.92 -20.75 0.74
C GLU A 902 -2.22 -21.34 -0.66
N ALA A 903 -3.49 -21.67 -0.96
CA ALA A 903 -3.92 -22.10 -2.28
C ALA A 903 -3.84 -20.98 -3.36
N TYR A 904 -4.02 -19.71 -2.97
CA TYR A 904 -3.89 -18.53 -3.82
C TYR A 904 -2.42 -18.16 -4.09
N LEU A 905 -1.53 -18.28 -3.10
CA LEU A 905 -0.08 -18.14 -3.28
C LEU A 905 0.47 -19.20 -4.25
N THR A 906 -0.08 -20.41 -4.18
CA THR A 906 0.22 -21.53 -5.09
C THR A 906 -0.15 -21.22 -6.57
N ILE A 907 -1.16 -20.35 -6.79
CA ILE A 907 -1.57 -19.85 -8.13
C ILE A 907 -0.69 -18.66 -8.56
N GLY A 908 -0.24 -17.82 -7.62
CA GLY A 908 0.72 -16.74 -7.88
C GLY A 908 2.08 -17.24 -8.38
N GLU A 909 2.55 -18.39 -7.90
CA GLU A 909 3.79 -19.02 -8.37
C GLU A 909 3.69 -19.58 -9.80
N ASP A 910 2.51 -20.04 -10.22
CA ASP A 910 2.27 -20.51 -11.60
C ASP A 910 2.39 -19.34 -12.61
N ILE A 911 2.14 -18.09 -12.18
CA ILE A 911 2.21 -16.86 -13.00
C ILE A 911 3.66 -16.40 -13.26
N ILE A 912 4.58 -16.67 -12.33
CA ILE A 912 5.99 -16.26 -12.46
C ILE A 912 6.74 -17.17 -13.44
N ILE A 913 6.39 -18.46 -13.51
CA ILE A 913 7.16 -19.45 -14.28
C ILE A 913 6.78 -19.49 -15.77
N SER A 914 5.54 -19.17 -16.16
CA SER A 914 5.16 -19.11 -17.59
C SER A 914 5.84 -17.98 -18.38
N LYS A 915 6.47 -17.01 -17.70
CA LYS A 915 7.29 -15.95 -18.32
C LYS A 915 8.78 -16.32 -18.47
N HIS A 916 9.27 -17.39 -17.85
CA HIS A 916 10.71 -17.73 -17.89
C HIS A 916 11.10 -18.72 -18.98
N THR A 917 10.16 -19.44 -19.60
CA THR A 917 10.45 -20.39 -20.69
C THR A 917 10.54 -19.76 -22.08
N SER A 918 10.08 -18.51 -22.28
CA SER A 918 10.06 -17.84 -23.60
C SER A 918 11.08 -16.71 -23.79
N ARG A 919 11.83 -16.30 -22.75
CA ARG A 919 12.80 -15.19 -22.85
C ARG A 919 14.21 -15.58 -23.31
N TRP A 920 14.47 -16.86 -23.62
CA TRP A 920 15.80 -17.35 -24.00
C TRP A 920 15.93 -17.82 -25.46
N SER A 921 14.85 -17.89 -26.23
CA SER A 921 14.90 -18.36 -27.63
C SER A 921 15.57 -17.37 -28.60
N TRP A 922 15.64 -16.08 -28.27
CA TRP A 922 16.35 -15.09 -29.08
C TRP A 922 17.87 -15.05 -28.81
N LEU A 923 18.31 -15.55 -27.64
CA LEU A 923 19.73 -15.62 -27.26
C LEU A 923 20.47 -16.79 -27.92
N GLU A 924 19.75 -17.81 -28.40
CA GLU A 924 20.33 -18.89 -29.22
C GLU A 924 20.69 -18.45 -30.64
N LYS A 925 20.14 -17.33 -31.13
CA LYS A 925 20.41 -16.79 -32.48
C LYS A 925 21.64 -15.88 -32.59
N LEU A 926 22.33 -15.56 -31.49
CA LEU A 926 23.42 -14.57 -31.48
C LEU A 926 24.84 -15.12 -31.33
N GLY A 927 25.07 -16.44 -31.35
CA GLY A 927 26.39 -17.01 -31.66
C GLY A 927 27.61 -16.48 -30.86
N LEU A 928 27.43 -15.99 -29.63
CA LEU A 928 28.52 -15.41 -28.83
C LEU A 928 29.06 -16.43 -27.82
N LYS A 929 30.22 -17.02 -28.17
CA LYS A 929 31.07 -17.84 -27.30
C LYS A 929 31.63 -17.01 -26.14
N LYS A 930 30.86 -16.77 -25.08
CA LYS A 930 31.37 -16.29 -23.76
C LYS A 930 30.38 -16.54 -22.60
N LYS A 931 29.80 -17.74 -22.53
CA LYS A 931 28.83 -18.13 -21.47
C LYS A 931 29.41 -18.24 -20.04
N LYS A 932 30.72 -18.39 -19.85
CA LYS A 932 31.28 -18.77 -18.53
C LYS A 932 31.48 -17.64 -17.50
N LYS A 933 31.27 -16.36 -17.86
CA LYS A 933 31.62 -15.22 -16.97
C LYS A 933 30.41 -14.46 -16.42
N ILE A 934 29.25 -14.52 -17.07
CA ILE A 934 28.06 -13.76 -16.65
C ILE A 934 27.19 -14.56 -15.66
N GLU A 935 27.06 -15.89 -15.82
CA GLU A 935 26.40 -16.76 -14.83
C GLU A 935 27.09 -16.75 -13.45
N LYS A 936 28.41 -16.53 -13.41
CA LYS A 936 29.15 -16.49 -12.13
C LYS A 936 28.97 -15.21 -11.31
N THR A 937 28.42 -14.13 -11.88
CA THR A 937 28.40 -12.82 -11.19
C THR A 937 27.03 -12.49 -10.59
N TRP A 938 25.97 -13.18 -11.02
CA TRP A 938 24.61 -13.04 -10.47
C TRP A 938 24.28 -14.10 -9.39
N HIS A 939 25.01 -15.21 -9.33
CA HIS A 939 24.76 -16.33 -8.42
C HIS A 939 25.58 -16.32 -7.10
N ILE A 940 26.18 -15.19 -6.72
CA ILE A 940 27.02 -15.09 -5.50
C ILE A 940 26.48 -14.01 -4.55
N ALA A 941 25.20 -14.11 -4.21
CA ALA A 941 24.62 -13.32 -3.12
C ALA A 941 23.69 -14.23 -2.34
N ASN A 942 24.23 -14.84 -1.28
CA ASN A 942 23.59 -15.31 -0.04
C ASN A 942 24.44 -16.45 0.55
N PHE A 943 25.29 -16.08 1.52
CA PHE A 943 26.02 -17.02 2.36
C PHE A 943 25.91 -16.51 3.79
N ILE A 944 25.31 -17.27 4.69
CA ILE A 944 25.31 -16.96 6.12
C ILE A 944 25.44 -18.26 6.93
N ILE A 945 26.52 -18.34 7.72
CA ILE A 945 26.75 -19.33 8.78
C ILE A 945 26.40 -18.66 10.11
N ALA A 946 25.41 -19.20 10.85
CA ALA A 946 25.11 -18.73 12.20
C ALA A 946 25.91 -19.53 13.24
N ALA A 947 27.13 -19.09 13.57
CA ALA A 947 27.81 -19.53 14.78
C ALA A 947 27.21 -18.77 15.97
N LEU A 948 26.44 -19.44 16.82
CA LEU A 948 25.94 -18.84 18.05
C LEU A 948 26.98 -19.01 19.15
N ASP A 949 27.36 -17.86 19.69
CA ASP A 949 28.38 -17.74 20.71
C ASP A 949 27.97 -18.51 21.97
N SER A 950 28.79 -19.49 22.34
CA SER A 950 28.82 -20.02 23.69
C SER A 950 30.19 -19.68 24.27
N LYS A 951 30.35 -18.47 24.81
CA LYS A 951 31.10 -18.18 26.04
C LYS A 951 31.21 -16.67 26.32
N THR A 952 30.71 -16.28 27.49
CA THR A 952 31.50 -15.42 28.39
C THR A 952 32.82 -16.09 28.76
#